data_AF-A0A239LIF8-F1
#
_entry.id   AF-A0A239LIF8-F1
#
_cell.length_a   1.000
_cell.length_b   1.000
_cell.length_c   1.000
_cell.angle_alpha   90.00
_cell.angle_beta   90.00
_cell.angle_gamma   90.00
#
_symmetry.space_group_name_H-M   'P 1'
#
loop_
_entity.id
_entity.type
_entity.pdbx_description
1 polymer ?
#
loop_
_entity_poly.entity_id
_entity_poly.type
_entity_poly.pdbx_seq_one_letter_code
_entity_poly.pdbx_strand_id
1 'polypeptide(L)'
;MNKSIERGQAILASMAEDPENRLKSAAVIERLEIVSGYEDAKAAVTGVADVKASENEALDVSAGELADVTAVTSAPKVVLSVPDDERPCFRVVDVNTELQETGFVLRPGVWHFGIRVSRQDGSSQLTQQWACSPLHIEAITRDENDAHFGRKLRFVNSLDQWRTWSMPMELLKGNGEELRGELLSMGVHIDPNGHKLLGQYLQSEIPQTRLKCTLQVGWCGNAFVLPNRVIGPDADQVIFQTGERYLDEYAQAGTLEGWQTSISARASGNPLLLLSIAASFAGPLLAKCHADNFGIHFVGNSSTGKTTLVTVSSATWGGPGNRRSWRATANGMEGIAALFNDGLLVLDEISECNPREVGAIVYMLANGHGKQRARRSGSARSVQRWRCIVLSTGERTIATSMEEGGEQAKAGQAVRLLDISVERIHGAWDDLHDTESGAAFSDALRQAAATNYGHAGPAFLQKLAEEPRDLVHYLEKIKSLPQFQIPGAEGQEKRAAQHLALIALAGELATEFGVTGWREGEALEAAAEALKLWHDMRGSGNSERRDMLGQLQEFIDRHGDSRFSSTDPVQEGAMRHNRAGWWRESANGRQYLFTATGMREALKGFDFKRALKVLAAAGVLPPPNSSGEHAQSPRIQGQTRRVYIVNPDRLED
;
A
#
# COMPACT_ATOMS: atom_id res chain seq x y z
N MET A 1 -9.35 -32.79 26.40
CA MET A 1 -9.09 -31.60 27.23
C MET A 1 -8.31 -31.94 28.51
N ASN A 2 -8.72 -32.94 29.31
CA ASN A 2 -8.07 -33.26 30.60
C ASN A 2 -6.58 -33.70 30.54
N LYS A 3 -6.11 -34.32 29.45
CA LYS A 3 -4.69 -34.75 29.32
C LYS A 3 -3.69 -33.62 29.02
N SER A 4 -4.15 -32.46 28.54
CA SER A 4 -3.26 -31.29 28.34
C SER A 4 -3.10 -30.47 29.63
N ILE A 5 -4.07 -30.55 30.53
CA ILE A 5 -4.05 -29.85 31.83
C ILE A 5 -3.08 -30.55 32.80
N GLU A 6 -3.10 -31.89 32.85
CA GLU A 6 -2.14 -32.67 33.66
C GLU A 6 -0.68 -32.50 33.19
N ARG A 7 -0.45 -32.34 31.88
CA ARG A 7 0.89 -32.04 31.33
C ARG A 7 1.36 -30.63 31.66
N GLY A 8 0.45 -29.65 31.75
CA GLY A 8 0.77 -28.29 32.17
C GLY A 8 1.14 -28.19 33.66
N GLN A 9 0.45 -28.95 34.51
CA GLN A 9 0.70 -28.98 35.96
C GLN A 9 2.05 -29.66 36.31
N ALA A 10 2.46 -30.68 35.55
CA ALA A 10 3.76 -31.35 35.76
C ALA A 10 4.97 -30.47 35.37
N ILE A 11 4.82 -29.59 34.36
CA ILE A 11 5.88 -28.68 33.92
C ILE A 11 6.06 -27.54 34.93
N LEU A 12 4.97 -27.01 35.48
CA LEU A 12 4.99 -25.96 36.51
C LEU A 12 5.58 -26.44 37.85
N ALA A 13 5.43 -27.72 38.21
CA ALA A 13 6.03 -28.29 39.40
C ALA A 13 7.58 -28.41 39.30
N SER A 14 8.14 -28.44 38.09
CA SER A 14 9.60 -28.57 37.86
C SER A 14 10.37 -27.24 37.88
N MET A 15 9.68 -26.09 37.88
CA MET A 15 10.28 -24.75 37.83
C MET A 15 10.37 -24.04 39.19
N ALA A 16 10.10 -24.77 40.29
CA ALA A 16 9.86 -24.21 41.62
C ALA A 16 11.08 -24.27 42.60
N GLU A 17 12.32 -24.21 42.10
CA GLU A 17 13.53 -24.14 42.95
C GLU A 17 14.12 -22.73 43.12
N ASP A 18 13.49 -21.68 42.58
CA ASP A 18 13.96 -20.29 42.71
C ASP A 18 12.94 -19.38 43.44
N PRO A 19 13.30 -18.74 44.58
CA PRO A 19 12.40 -17.90 45.37
C PRO A 19 11.74 -16.73 44.62
N GLU A 20 12.38 -16.16 43.59
CA GLU A 20 11.81 -15.06 42.80
C GLU A 20 10.68 -15.50 41.86
N ASN A 21 10.60 -16.80 41.51
CA ASN A 21 9.59 -17.31 40.60
C ASN A 21 8.27 -17.66 41.30
N ARG A 22 8.29 -17.91 42.61
CA ARG A 22 7.09 -18.20 43.42
C ARG A 22 6.07 -17.06 43.42
N LEU A 23 6.54 -15.81 43.45
CA LEU A 23 5.67 -14.62 43.43
C LEU A 23 5.03 -14.37 42.05
N LYS A 24 5.72 -14.74 40.97
CA LYS A 24 5.20 -14.58 39.60
C LYS A 24 4.22 -15.69 39.23
N SER A 25 4.43 -16.92 39.69
CA SER A 25 3.52 -18.04 39.44
C SER A 25 2.21 -17.93 40.23
N ALA A 26 2.24 -17.42 41.47
CA ALA A 26 1.05 -17.21 42.29
C ALA A 26 0.09 -16.17 41.66
N ALA A 27 0.63 -15.07 41.12
CA ALA A 27 -0.17 -14.02 40.47
C ALA A 27 -0.79 -14.45 39.12
N VAL A 28 -0.24 -15.47 38.46
CA VAL A 28 -0.78 -16.03 37.20
C VAL A 28 -1.87 -17.07 37.48
N ILE A 29 -1.74 -17.86 38.56
CA ILE A 29 -2.77 -18.82 38.98
C ILE A 29 -4.03 -18.08 39.48
N GLU A 30 -3.85 -17.00 40.26
CA GLU A 30 -4.96 -16.17 40.77
C GLU A 30 -5.72 -15.47 39.62
N ARG A 31 -5.04 -15.09 38.53
CA ARG A 31 -5.68 -14.53 37.32
C ARG A 31 -6.41 -15.57 36.46
N LEU A 32 -6.00 -16.83 36.47
CA LEU A 32 -6.66 -17.90 35.71
C LEU A 32 -7.95 -18.40 36.41
N GLU A 33 -7.98 -18.42 37.74
CA GLU A 33 -9.18 -18.77 38.51
C GLU A 33 -10.30 -17.71 38.38
N ILE A 34 -9.94 -16.42 38.27
CA ILE A 34 -10.89 -15.32 38.05
C ILE A 34 -11.56 -15.40 36.67
N VAL A 35 -10.84 -15.87 35.63
CA VAL A 35 -11.39 -16.01 34.27
C VAL A 35 -12.29 -17.24 34.16
N SER A 36 -11.94 -18.35 34.84
CA SER A 36 -12.78 -19.56 34.90
C SER A 36 -14.13 -19.30 35.60
N GLY A 37 -14.13 -18.53 36.69
CA GLY A 37 -15.36 -18.19 37.42
C GLY A 37 -16.33 -17.29 36.64
N TYR A 38 -15.85 -16.62 35.59
CA TYR A 38 -16.68 -15.71 34.75
C TYR A 38 -17.35 -16.44 33.58
N GLU A 39 -16.79 -17.56 33.09
CA GLU A 39 -17.39 -18.38 32.04
C GLU A 39 -18.47 -19.32 32.57
N ASP A 40 -18.31 -19.88 33.77
CA ASP A 40 -19.31 -20.76 34.40
C ASP A 40 -20.62 -20.04 34.77
N ALA A 41 -20.57 -18.73 35.04
CA ALA A 41 -21.75 -17.92 35.33
C ALA A 41 -22.64 -17.65 34.09
N LYS A 42 -22.11 -17.79 32.88
CA LYS A 42 -22.88 -17.65 31.62
C LYS A 42 -23.51 -18.95 31.12
N ALA A 43 -23.07 -20.10 31.62
CA ALA A 43 -23.54 -21.41 31.16
C ALA A 43 -24.83 -21.91 31.85
N ALA A 44 -25.34 -21.22 32.87
CA ALA A 44 -26.48 -21.66 33.67
C ALA A 44 -27.82 -21.04 33.27
N VAL A 45 -28.11 -20.81 31.98
CA VAL A 45 -29.48 -20.57 31.47
C VAL A 45 -29.63 -21.12 30.06
N THR A 46 -29.74 -22.43 29.87
CA THR A 46 -30.43 -23.03 28.71
C THR A 46 -30.93 -24.43 29.09
N GLY A 47 -32.25 -24.59 29.14
CA GLY A 47 -32.87 -25.85 29.54
C GLY A 47 -34.37 -25.85 29.36
N VAL A 48 -34.85 -25.60 28.14
CA VAL A 48 -36.19 -26.04 27.73
C VAL A 48 -36.04 -26.74 26.38
N ALA A 49 -36.16 -28.06 26.42
CA ALA A 49 -36.32 -28.92 25.26
C ALA A 49 -37.81 -29.18 25.02
N ASP A 50 -38.15 -29.44 23.75
CA ASP A 50 -39.43 -29.93 23.22
C ASP A 50 -40.56 -28.92 23.01
N VAL A 51 -40.59 -28.31 21.81
CA VAL A 51 -41.81 -27.79 21.19
C VAL A 51 -42.38 -28.86 20.27
N LYS A 52 -43.49 -29.49 20.67
CA LYS A 52 -44.41 -30.18 19.76
C LYS A 52 -45.65 -29.32 19.56
N ALA A 53 -46.04 -29.13 18.30
CA ALA A 53 -47.26 -28.43 17.92
C ALA A 53 -48.50 -29.29 18.17
N SER A 54 -49.58 -28.68 18.69
CA SER A 54 -50.95 -29.18 18.55
C SER A 54 -51.95 -28.04 18.73
N GLU A 55 -52.97 -28.07 17.89
CA GLU A 55 -54.07 -27.13 17.74
C GLU A 55 -55.10 -27.22 18.90
N ASN A 56 -55.80 -26.09 19.10
CA ASN A 56 -57.14 -25.91 19.67
C ASN A 56 -57.45 -26.18 21.17
N GLU A 57 -58.27 -25.25 21.66
CA GLU A 57 -59.17 -25.26 22.82
C GLU A 57 -58.65 -24.82 24.21
N ALA A 58 -59.53 -24.06 24.86
CA ALA A 58 -59.35 -23.31 26.10
C ALA A 58 -59.39 -24.20 27.35
N LEU A 59 -58.75 -23.76 28.45
CA LEU A 59 -59.37 -23.56 29.78
C LEU A 59 -58.31 -23.28 30.88
N ASP A 60 -58.58 -22.19 31.58
CA ASP A 60 -58.37 -21.86 33.00
C ASP A 60 -57.83 -22.95 33.96
N VAL A 61 -56.69 -22.72 34.63
CA VAL A 61 -56.35 -23.29 35.96
C VAL A 61 -55.39 -22.37 36.74
N SER A 62 -55.73 -22.15 38.01
CA SER A 62 -55.03 -21.37 39.04
C SER A 62 -53.61 -21.87 39.38
N ALA A 63 -52.70 -20.93 39.64
CA ALA A 63 -51.37 -21.22 40.18
C ALA A 63 -51.44 -21.41 41.70
N GLY A 64 -51.08 -22.61 42.17
CA GLY A 64 -50.83 -22.93 43.57
C GLY A 64 -49.55 -22.27 44.10
N GLU A 65 -49.51 -22.10 45.42
CA GLU A 65 -48.38 -21.56 46.19
C GLU A 65 -47.06 -22.25 45.85
N LEU A 66 -46.07 -21.45 45.43
CA LEU A 66 -44.68 -21.88 45.30
C LEU A 66 -43.91 -21.45 46.55
N ALA A 67 -43.40 -22.48 47.23
CA ALA A 67 -42.57 -22.42 48.42
C ALA A 67 -41.24 -21.66 48.19
N ASP A 68 -40.84 -20.96 49.26
CA ASP A 68 -39.49 -20.51 49.63
C ASP A 68 -38.38 -20.61 48.57
N VAL A 69 -38.12 -19.49 47.90
CA VAL A 69 -36.79 -19.19 47.35
C VAL A 69 -36.03 -18.40 48.41
N THR A 70 -35.33 -19.11 49.30
CA THR A 70 -34.33 -18.51 50.20
C THR A 70 -32.96 -18.53 49.52
N ALA A 71 -32.31 -17.35 49.51
CA ALA A 71 -30.97 -17.05 49.00
C ALA A 71 -30.84 -16.73 47.49
N VAL A 72 -31.03 -15.44 47.16
CA VAL A 72 -30.31 -14.79 46.07
C VAL A 72 -28.87 -14.57 46.58
N THR A 73 -27.92 -15.41 46.18
CA THR A 73 -26.49 -15.13 46.41
C THR A 73 -26.14 -13.84 45.68
N SER A 74 -26.00 -12.74 46.42
CA SER A 74 -25.53 -11.46 45.91
C SER A 74 -24.09 -11.61 45.41
N ALA A 75 -23.81 -11.11 44.21
CA ALA A 75 -22.45 -11.03 43.68
C ALA A 75 -21.49 -10.39 44.70
N PRO A 76 -20.22 -10.83 44.77
CA PRO A 76 -19.25 -10.29 45.73
C PRO A 76 -19.15 -8.77 45.58
N LYS A 77 -19.32 -8.05 46.68
CA LYS A 77 -19.17 -6.60 46.72
C LYS A 77 -17.69 -6.24 46.52
N VAL A 78 -17.39 -5.48 45.47
CA VAL A 78 -16.06 -4.91 45.26
C VAL A 78 -15.91 -3.70 46.19
N VAL A 79 -14.81 -3.67 46.95
CA VAL A 79 -14.53 -2.60 47.93
C VAL A 79 -13.26 -1.86 47.51
N LEU A 80 -13.26 -0.54 47.63
CA LEU A 80 -12.12 0.34 47.40
C LEU A 80 -11.78 1.10 48.68
N SER A 81 -10.49 1.17 49.03
CA SER A 81 -9.98 2.07 50.07
C SER A 81 -9.20 3.21 49.41
N VAL A 82 -9.38 4.43 49.92
CA VAL A 82 -8.65 5.63 49.50
C VAL A 82 -8.15 6.37 50.75
N PRO A 83 -6.95 5.99 51.23
CA PRO A 83 -6.29 6.64 52.37
C PRO A 83 -6.17 8.16 52.20
N ASP A 84 -6.15 8.88 53.32
CA ASP A 84 -6.09 10.35 53.32
C ASP A 84 -4.75 10.90 52.79
N ASP A 85 -3.65 10.17 52.97
CA ASP A 85 -2.31 10.52 52.49
C ASP A 85 -2.14 10.36 50.97
N GLU A 86 -3.01 9.58 50.33
CA GLU A 86 -3.04 9.44 48.88
C GLU A 86 -3.82 10.58 48.19
N ARG A 87 -4.53 11.43 48.94
CA ARG A 87 -5.36 12.51 48.38
C ARG A 87 -4.55 13.80 48.16
N PRO A 88 -4.77 14.55 47.06
CA PRO A 88 -5.76 14.29 46.02
C PRO A 88 -5.30 13.22 45.00
N CYS A 89 -6.21 12.33 44.64
CA CYS A 89 -5.93 11.29 43.64
C CYS A 89 -7.12 10.99 42.74
N PHE A 90 -6.81 10.37 41.60
CA PHE A 90 -7.80 9.75 40.75
C PHE A 90 -7.84 8.23 40.98
N ARG A 91 -9.03 7.65 40.90
CA ARG A 91 -9.25 6.20 40.86
C ARG A 91 -10.26 5.87 39.77
N VAL A 92 -10.05 4.78 39.06
CA VAL A 92 -10.98 4.25 38.07
C VAL A 92 -11.65 3.02 38.68
N VAL A 93 -12.98 2.98 38.63
CA VAL A 93 -13.78 1.82 39.06
C VAL A 93 -14.59 1.32 37.87
N ASP A 94 -14.48 0.03 37.55
CA ASP A 94 -15.14 -0.57 36.37
C ASP A 94 -16.56 -1.08 36.68
N VAL A 95 -16.85 -1.32 37.96
CA VAL A 95 -18.14 -1.80 38.48
C VAL A 95 -18.58 -0.94 39.67
N ASN A 96 -19.84 -1.10 40.10
CA ASN A 96 -20.30 -0.48 41.34
C ASN A 96 -19.40 -0.94 42.50
N THR A 97 -18.76 0.00 43.18
CA THR A 97 -17.70 -0.26 44.16
C THR A 97 -18.00 0.47 45.45
N GLU A 98 -17.99 -0.23 46.58
CA GLU A 98 -18.25 0.36 47.90
C GLU A 98 -16.96 0.97 48.48
N LEU A 99 -17.00 2.21 48.97
CA LEU A 99 -15.87 2.82 49.67
C LEU A 99 -15.78 2.30 51.10
N GLN A 100 -14.62 1.75 51.46
CA GLN A 100 -14.40 1.13 52.77
C GLN A 100 -14.60 2.12 53.93
N GLU A 101 -14.24 3.39 53.73
CA GLU A 101 -14.25 4.41 54.79
C GLU A 101 -15.64 4.99 55.07
N THR A 102 -16.55 4.93 54.10
CA THR A 102 -17.86 5.61 54.18
C THR A 102 -19.07 4.73 53.88
N GLY A 103 -18.87 3.54 53.30
CA GLY A 103 -19.94 2.68 52.77
C GLY A 103 -20.62 3.25 51.52
N PHE A 104 -20.12 4.36 50.97
CA PHE A 104 -20.71 4.97 49.78
C PHE A 104 -20.43 4.12 48.53
N VAL A 105 -21.47 3.84 47.75
CA VAL A 105 -21.34 3.07 46.51
C VAL A 105 -21.02 4.00 45.34
N LEU A 106 -19.79 3.87 44.83
CA LEU A 106 -19.32 4.54 43.63
C LEU A 106 -19.87 3.82 42.40
N ARG A 107 -20.55 4.57 41.53
CA ARG A 107 -20.86 4.09 40.17
C ARG A 107 -19.58 3.93 39.34
N PRO A 108 -19.57 3.07 38.30
CA PRO A 108 -18.45 2.94 37.37
C PRO A 108 -17.98 4.28 36.82
N GLY A 109 -16.67 4.52 36.84
CA GLY A 109 -16.10 5.74 36.30
C GLY A 109 -14.76 6.14 36.85
N VAL A 110 -14.28 7.26 36.33
CA VAL A 110 -13.14 7.99 36.88
C VAL A 110 -13.64 8.89 37.99
N TRP A 111 -13.09 8.72 39.19
CA TRP A 111 -13.39 9.51 40.37
C TRP A 111 -12.16 10.30 40.80
N HIS A 112 -12.38 11.56 41.18
CA HIS A 112 -11.39 12.39 41.85
C HIS A 112 -11.72 12.46 43.34
N PHE A 113 -10.77 12.06 44.17
CA PHE A 113 -10.82 12.17 45.62
C PHE A 113 -9.95 13.35 46.03
N GLY A 114 -10.56 14.39 46.60
CA GLY A 114 -9.89 15.64 46.95
C GLY A 114 -10.01 15.99 48.43
N ILE A 115 -9.33 17.07 48.80
CA ILE A 115 -9.44 17.72 50.10
C ILE A 115 -9.86 19.17 49.85
N ARG A 116 -11.01 19.56 50.38
CA ARG A 116 -11.48 20.95 50.34
C ARG A 116 -11.23 21.58 51.70
N VAL A 117 -10.32 22.55 51.74
CA VAL A 117 -10.09 23.37 52.94
C VAL A 117 -11.10 24.52 52.95
N SER A 118 -11.89 24.59 54.01
CA SER A 118 -12.85 25.68 54.21
C SER A 118 -12.11 26.99 54.50
N ARG A 119 -12.54 28.08 53.84
CA ARG A 119 -11.93 29.41 53.99
C ARG A 119 -12.30 30.11 55.30
N GLN A 120 -13.33 29.64 56.00
CA GLN A 120 -13.86 30.32 57.20
C GLN A 120 -13.23 29.81 58.50
N ASP A 121 -12.91 28.52 58.58
CA ASP A 121 -12.47 27.83 59.80
C ASP A 121 -11.21 26.97 59.60
N GLY A 122 -10.70 26.85 58.36
CA GLY A 122 -9.52 26.05 58.05
C GLY A 122 -9.74 24.53 58.14
N SER A 123 -10.98 24.08 58.34
CA SER A 123 -11.31 22.65 58.41
C SER A 123 -11.16 21.98 57.04
N SER A 124 -10.58 20.78 57.01
CA SER A 124 -10.40 19.97 55.81
C SER A 124 -11.58 19.01 55.65
N GLN A 125 -12.33 19.13 54.56
CA GLN A 125 -13.39 18.18 54.20
C GLN A 125 -12.93 17.32 53.02
N LEU A 126 -13.07 16.00 53.16
CA LEU A 126 -12.84 15.06 52.07
C LEU A 126 -13.94 15.21 51.02
N THR A 127 -13.56 15.27 49.75
CA THR A 127 -14.50 15.37 48.62
C THR A 127 -14.29 14.22 47.65
N GLN A 128 -15.37 13.82 46.98
CA GLN A 128 -15.34 12.85 45.90
C GLN A 128 -16.21 13.34 44.75
N GLN A 129 -15.67 13.38 43.54
CA GLN A 129 -16.38 13.85 42.35
C GLN A 129 -16.15 12.89 41.19
N TRP A 130 -17.23 12.46 40.56
CA TRP A 130 -17.20 11.63 39.36
C TRP A 130 -16.91 12.50 38.13
N ALA A 131 -15.95 12.11 37.29
CA ALA A 131 -15.53 12.87 36.13
C ALA A 131 -16.12 12.33 34.82
N CYS A 132 -16.06 11.01 34.61
CA CYS A 132 -16.59 10.36 33.41
C CYS A 132 -16.83 8.85 33.63
N SER A 133 -17.44 8.17 32.64
CA SER A 133 -17.51 6.70 32.59
C SER A 133 -16.11 6.07 32.62
N PRO A 134 -15.97 4.76 32.91
CA PRO A 134 -14.66 4.13 33.10
C PRO A 134 -13.73 4.43 31.93
N LEU A 135 -12.56 5.00 32.25
CA LEU A 135 -11.55 5.42 31.30
C LEU A 135 -10.19 5.20 31.95
N HIS A 136 -9.38 4.34 31.33
CA HIS A 136 -8.04 3.96 31.76
C HIS A 136 -6.99 4.57 30.83
N ILE A 137 -5.85 4.97 31.37
CA ILE A 137 -4.70 5.47 30.63
C ILE A 137 -3.68 4.33 30.52
N GLU A 138 -3.65 3.63 29.39
CA GLU A 138 -2.87 2.39 29.25
C GLU A 138 -1.41 2.60 28.85
N ALA A 139 -1.15 3.63 28.03
CA ALA A 139 0.18 3.87 27.48
C ALA A 139 0.40 5.32 27.05
N ILE A 140 1.67 5.71 26.96
CA ILE A 140 2.10 6.89 26.22
C ILE A 140 2.19 6.52 24.74
N THR A 141 1.63 7.34 23.86
CA THR A 141 1.79 7.17 22.41
C THR A 141 2.73 8.25 21.85
N ARG A 142 3.52 7.91 20.84
CA ARG A 142 4.43 8.83 20.14
C ARG A 142 4.47 8.53 18.65
N ASP A 143 4.63 9.55 17.80
CA ASP A 143 4.89 9.34 16.38
C ASP A 143 6.31 8.78 16.14
N GLU A 144 6.65 8.48 14.89
CA GLU A 144 7.95 7.87 14.56
C GLU A 144 9.15 8.77 14.86
N ASN A 145 8.93 10.09 14.90
CA ASN A 145 9.98 11.11 15.08
C ASN A 145 10.06 11.67 16.50
N ASP A 146 9.26 11.16 17.44
CA ASP A 146 9.15 11.70 18.80
C ASP A 146 8.78 13.19 18.85
N ALA A 147 8.06 13.67 17.85
CA ALA A 147 7.60 15.05 17.73
C ALA A 147 6.19 15.23 18.29
N HIS A 148 5.35 14.19 18.20
CA HIS A 148 3.94 14.25 18.59
C HIS A 148 3.60 13.15 19.60
N PHE A 149 3.12 13.55 20.79
CA PHE A 149 2.78 12.65 21.88
C PHE A 149 1.27 12.57 22.12
N GLY A 150 0.84 11.43 22.66
CA GLY A 150 -0.54 11.12 23.02
C GLY A 150 -0.66 10.19 24.23
N ARG A 151 -1.89 9.72 24.46
CA ARG A 151 -2.23 8.66 25.41
C ARG A 151 -3.09 7.61 24.73
N LYS A 152 -2.79 6.33 24.96
CA LYS A 152 -3.71 5.24 24.66
C LYS A 152 -4.73 5.14 25.79
N LEU A 153 -5.98 5.41 25.47
CA LEU A 153 -7.09 5.35 26.39
C LEU A 153 -7.90 4.08 26.14
N ARG A 154 -8.36 3.42 27.22
CA ARG A 154 -9.36 2.34 27.16
C ARG A 154 -10.57 2.74 27.97
N PHE A 155 -11.75 2.77 27.36
CA PHE A 155 -12.97 3.26 27.99
C PHE A 155 -14.21 2.48 27.59
N VAL A 156 -15.27 2.61 28.37
CA VAL A 156 -16.59 2.02 28.09
C VAL A 156 -17.48 3.05 27.40
N ASN A 157 -18.09 2.68 26.27
CA ASN A 157 -19.08 3.50 25.57
C ASN A 157 -20.49 3.34 26.15
N SER A 158 -21.45 4.13 25.69
CA SER A 158 -22.88 4.06 26.09
C SER A 158 -23.59 2.74 25.75
N LEU A 159 -22.93 1.79 25.07
CA LEU A 159 -23.42 0.44 24.78
C LEU A 159 -22.71 -0.63 25.63
N ASP A 160 -22.02 -0.22 26.69
CA ASP A 160 -21.25 -1.07 27.60
C ASP A 160 -20.13 -1.88 26.90
N GLN A 161 -19.62 -1.36 25.77
CA GLN A 161 -18.52 -1.96 25.02
C GLN A 161 -17.21 -1.23 25.33
N TRP A 162 -16.17 -2.01 25.65
CA TRP A 162 -14.82 -1.49 25.75
C TRP A 162 -14.31 -1.05 24.39
N ARG A 163 -13.75 0.16 24.35
CA ARG A 163 -13.08 0.74 23.19
C ARG A 163 -11.70 1.22 23.58
N THR A 164 -10.81 1.28 22.60
CA THR A 164 -9.52 1.93 22.73
C THR A 164 -9.40 3.08 21.75
N TRP A 165 -8.73 4.14 22.16
CA TRP A 165 -8.44 5.29 21.31
C TRP A 165 -7.10 5.87 21.69
N SER A 166 -6.33 6.27 20.71
CA SER A 166 -5.08 6.98 20.96
C SER A 166 -5.33 8.48 20.83
N MET A 167 -5.44 9.14 21.98
CA MET A 167 -5.72 10.55 22.13
C MET A 167 -4.47 11.39 21.91
N PRO A 168 -4.42 12.33 20.94
CA PRO A 168 -3.36 13.33 20.84
C PRO A 168 -3.36 14.26 22.06
N MET A 169 -2.18 14.52 22.64
CA MET A 169 -2.08 15.45 23.78
C MET A 169 -2.48 16.89 23.43
N GLU A 170 -2.39 17.28 22.14
CA GLU A 170 -2.77 18.63 21.69
C GLU A 170 -4.27 18.94 21.91
N LEU A 171 -5.13 17.91 21.96
CA LEU A 171 -6.57 18.08 22.22
C LEU A 171 -6.86 18.59 23.64
N LEU A 172 -5.89 18.54 24.55
CA LEU A 172 -5.99 19.11 25.90
C LEU A 172 -5.78 20.65 25.91
N LYS A 173 -5.44 21.27 24.78
CA LYS A 173 -5.22 22.71 24.70
C LYS A 173 -6.46 23.50 25.10
N GLY A 174 -6.23 24.66 25.73
CA GLY A 174 -7.30 25.56 26.15
C GLY A 174 -8.22 24.89 27.18
N ASN A 175 -9.52 24.84 26.88
CA ASN A 175 -10.51 24.19 27.74
C ASN A 175 -10.77 22.72 27.39
N GLY A 176 -10.04 22.11 26.45
CA GLY A 176 -10.22 20.70 26.07
C GLY A 176 -11.60 20.38 25.46
N GLU A 177 -12.18 21.32 24.72
CA GLU A 177 -13.50 21.17 24.09
C GLU A 177 -13.49 20.11 22.98
N GLU A 178 -12.49 20.16 22.10
CA GLU A 178 -12.29 19.18 21.03
C GLU A 178 -12.15 17.76 21.58
N LEU A 179 -11.33 17.58 22.62
CA LEU A 179 -11.19 16.30 23.33
C LEU A 179 -12.54 15.74 23.80
N ARG A 180 -13.35 16.58 24.46
CA ARG A 180 -14.65 16.14 24.95
C ARG A 180 -15.60 15.81 23.81
N GLY A 181 -15.58 16.58 22.72
CA GLY A 181 -16.35 16.29 21.52
C GLY A 181 -16.07 14.89 20.97
N GLU A 182 -14.80 14.51 20.86
CA GLU A 182 -14.38 13.17 20.40
C GLU A 182 -14.80 12.05 21.38
N LEU A 183 -14.58 12.24 22.68
CA LEU A 183 -14.98 11.24 23.68
C LEU A 183 -16.51 11.06 23.72
N LEU A 184 -17.28 12.14 23.64
CA LEU A 184 -18.74 12.10 23.56
C LEU A 184 -19.22 11.42 22.28
N SER A 185 -18.58 11.69 21.12
CA SER A 185 -18.93 11.04 19.85
C SER A 185 -18.72 9.52 19.90
N MET A 186 -17.73 9.06 20.67
CA MET A 186 -17.46 7.65 20.92
C MET A 186 -18.31 7.03 22.05
N GLY A 187 -19.18 7.81 22.70
CA GLY A 187 -20.12 7.35 23.72
C GLY A 187 -19.59 7.38 25.15
N VAL A 188 -18.53 8.13 25.45
CA VAL A 188 -18.07 8.33 26.84
C VAL A 188 -19.01 9.31 27.53
N HIS A 189 -19.48 8.96 28.73
CA HIS A 189 -20.27 9.88 29.55
C HIS A 189 -19.34 10.77 30.35
N ILE A 190 -19.52 12.09 30.27
CA ILE A 190 -18.67 13.07 30.97
C ILE A 190 -19.55 13.91 31.90
N ASP A 191 -19.11 14.14 33.14
CA ASP A 191 -19.79 15.05 34.06
C ASP A 191 -19.70 16.48 33.54
N PRO A 192 -20.83 17.16 33.26
CA PRO A 192 -20.82 18.57 32.89
C PRO A 192 -20.13 19.44 33.95
N ASN A 193 -20.23 19.07 35.23
CA ASN A 193 -19.64 19.81 36.34
C ASN A 193 -18.21 19.36 36.68
N GLY A 194 -17.79 18.20 36.15
CA GLY A 194 -16.48 17.58 36.37
C GLY A 194 -15.54 17.65 35.15
N HIS A 195 -15.93 18.35 34.08
CA HIS A 195 -15.17 18.39 32.82
C HIS A 195 -13.70 18.83 32.97
N LYS A 196 -13.37 19.66 33.98
CA LYS A 196 -11.98 20.06 34.27
C LYS A 196 -11.15 18.91 34.85
N LEU A 197 -11.77 18.03 35.64
CA LEU A 197 -11.13 16.87 36.24
C LEU A 197 -10.64 15.89 35.18
N LEU A 198 -11.36 15.76 34.07
CA LEU A 198 -10.95 14.88 32.97
C LEU A 198 -9.59 15.28 32.40
N GLY A 199 -9.37 16.58 32.13
CA GLY A 199 -8.08 17.06 31.63
C GLY A 199 -6.95 16.93 32.64
N GLN A 200 -7.26 17.01 33.94
CA GLN A 200 -6.30 16.76 35.02
C GLN A 200 -5.96 15.27 35.13
N TYR A 201 -6.98 14.40 35.08
CA TYR A 201 -6.81 12.94 35.12
C TYR A 201 -5.89 12.45 34.01
N LEU A 202 -6.15 12.89 32.77
CA LEU A 202 -5.35 12.51 31.59
C LEU A 202 -3.88 12.96 31.66
N GLN A 203 -3.57 13.92 32.54
CA GLN A 203 -2.21 14.41 32.80
C GLN A 203 -1.63 13.92 34.13
N SER A 204 -2.44 13.37 35.03
CA SER A 204 -1.99 12.97 36.37
C SER A 204 -1.22 11.64 36.36
N GLU A 205 -1.52 10.78 35.39
CA GLU A 205 -0.89 9.47 35.28
C GLU A 205 0.10 9.42 34.11
N ILE A 206 1.29 8.88 34.37
CA ILE A 206 2.33 8.64 33.38
C ILE A 206 2.54 7.14 33.29
N PRO A 207 1.87 6.44 32.34
CA PRO A 207 2.08 5.02 32.13
C PRO A 207 3.53 4.69 31.81
N GLN A 208 4.00 3.52 32.25
CA GLN A 208 5.34 3.02 31.91
C GLN A 208 5.41 2.54 30.46
N THR A 209 4.31 1.99 29.95
CA THR A 209 4.20 1.48 28.58
C THR A 209 4.26 2.62 27.56
N ARG A 210 5.09 2.45 26.53
CA ARG A 210 5.28 3.41 25.44
C ARG A 210 5.01 2.71 24.11
N LEU A 211 4.14 3.30 23.31
CA LEU A 211 3.73 2.76 22.01
C LEU A 211 4.05 3.77 20.92
N LYS A 212 4.51 3.27 19.79
CA LYS A 212 4.67 4.05 18.56
C LYS A 212 3.34 4.07 17.81
N CYS A 213 3.00 5.20 17.23
CA CYS A 213 1.78 5.39 16.48
C CYS A 213 2.10 5.84 15.07
N THR A 214 1.51 5.14 14.11
CA THR A 214 1.62 5.49 12.70
C THR A 214 0.25 5.79 12.11
N LEU A 215 0.23 6.77 11.21
CA LEU A 215 -0.94 7.16 10.43
C LEU A 215 -0.98 6.46 9.05
N GLN A 216 0.03 5.65 8.74
CA GLN A 216 0.19 4.98 7.46
C GLN A 216 0.38 3.48 7.67
N VAL A 217 -0.09 2.69 6.70
CA VAL A 217 0.24 1.26 6.61
C VAL A 217 1.70 1.07 6.19
N GLY A 218 2.22 -0.15 6.29
CA GLY A 218 3.58 -0.50 5.90
C GLY A 218 4.55 -0.62 7.07
N TRP A 219 5.85 -0.52 6.80
CA TRP A 219 6.88 -0.72 7.81
C TRP A 219 6.94 0.43 8.82
N CYS A 220 6.87 0.07 10.10
CA CYS A 220 7.09 0.94 11.25
C CYS A 220 8.14 0.27 12.17
N GLY A 221 9.42 0.57 11.96
CA GLY A 221 10.51 -0.20 12.59
C GLY A 221 10.54 -1.64 12.06
N ASN A 222 10.52 -2.63 12.96
CA ASN A 222 10.47 -4.04 12.56
C ASN A 222 9.04 -4.60 12.49
N ALA A 223 8.03 -3.77 12.73
CA ALA A 223 6.63 -4.16 12.59
C ALA A 223 6.09 -3.70 11.23
N PHE A 224 5.27 -4.53 10.60
CA PHE A 224 4.49 -4.20 9.43
C PHE A 224 3.04 -3.92 9.84
N VAL A 225 2.55 -2.73 9.49
CA VAL A 225 1.21 -2.26 9.86
C VAL A 225 0.25 -2.47 8.70
N LEU A 226 -0.81 -3.24 8.93
CA LEU A 226 -1.98 -3.38 8.06
C LEU A 226 -3.20 -2.71 8.73
N PRO A 227 -4.26 -2.36 7.97
CA PRO A 227 -5.44 -1.72 8.56
C PRO A 227 -6.14 -2.54 9.65
N ASN A 228 -6.05 -3.87 9.59
CA ASN A 228 -6.71 -4.79 10.52
C ASN A 228 -5.76 -5.44 11.54
N ARG A 229 -4.43 -5.33 11.40
CA ARG A 229 -3.45 -5.97 12.30
C ARG A 229 -2.06 -5.39 12.15
N VAL A 230 -1.20 -5.64 13.13
CA VAL A 230 0.25 -5.36 13.06
C VAL A 230 0.99 -6.70 13.15
N ILE A 231 2.03 -6.89 12.33
CA ILE A 231 2.80 -8.13 12.22
C ILE A 231 4.28 -7.84 12.47
N GLY A 232 4.97 -8.73 13.16
CA GLY A 232 6.42 -8.67 13.35
C GLY A 232 6.85 -8.51 14.81
N PRO A 233 8.16 -8.49 15.09
CA PRO A 233 8.70 -8.54 16.45
C PRO A 233 8.24 -7.40 17.36
N ASP A 234 8.03 -6.21 16.81
CA ASP A 234 7.62 -5.00 17.55
C ASP A 234 6.11 -4.71 17.46
N ALA A 235 5.29 -5.70 17.08
CA ALA A 235 3.87 -5.49 16.79
C ALA A 235 3.06 -5.01 18.00
N ASP A 236 3.39 -5.48 19.20
CA ASP A 236 2.77 -5.08 20.47
C ASP A 236 3.08 -3.62 20.86
N GLN A 237 4.14 -3.05 20.29
CA GLN A 237 4.59 -1.69 20.54
C GLN A 237 4.05 -0.68 19.52
N VAL A 238 3.27 -1.09 18.52
CA VAL A 238 2.83 -0.22 17.42
C VAL A 238 1.29 -0.19 17.33
N ILE A 239 0.74 1.02 17.21
CA ILE A 239 -0.69 1.25 16.98
C ILE A 239 -0.88 1.98 15.66
N PHE A 240 -1.76 1.43 14.82
CA PHE A 240 -2.26 2.14 13.64
C PHE A 240 -3.40 3.09 14.04
N GLN A 241 -3.21 4.38 13.78
CA GLN A 241 -4.21 5.41 14.03
C GLN A 241 -4.70 5.97 12.70
N THR A 242 -5.93 5.65 12.33
CA THR A 242 -6.58 6.22 11.14
C THR A 242 -7.97 6.72 11.51
N GLY A 243 -8.34 7.90 10.99
CA GLY A 243 -9.68 8.47 11.14
C GLY A 243 -10.75 7.76 10.30
N GLU A 244 -10.35 6.95 9.32
CA GLU A 244 -11.24 6.20 8.43
C GLU A 244 -10.98 4.69 8.55
N ARG A 245 -12.05 3.90 8.60
CA ARG A 245 -11.98 2.43 8.67
C ARG A 245 -11.80 1.85 7.27
N TYR A 246 -10.55 1.60 6.86
CA TYR A 246 -10.19 0.88 5.62
C TYR A 246 -10.15 -0.64 5.83
N LEU A 247 -11.14 -1.19 6.54
CA LEU A 247 -11.14 -2.60 6.94
C LEU A 247 -11.47 -3.54 5.77
N ASP A 248 -12.25 -3.06 4.80
CA ASP A 248 -12.77 -3.89 3.71
C ASP A 248 -11.68 -4.21 2.66
N GLU A 249 -10.66 -3.35 2.50
CA GLU A 249 -9.57 -3.56 1.53
C GLU A 249 -8.66 -4.73 1.88
N TYR A 250 -8.54 -5.09 3.17
CA TYR A 250 -7.69 -6.16 3.68
C TYR A 250 -8.50 -7.26 4.37
N ALA A 251 -9.75 -7.42 3.95
CA ALA A 251 -10.62 -8.51 4.39
C ALA A 251 -10.02 -9.88 4.05
N GLN A 252 -10.43 -10.90 4.81
CA GLN A 252 -10.02 -12.30 4.59
C GLN A 252 -11.26 -13.17 4.36
N ALA A 253 -11.17 -14.09 3.40
CA ALA A 253 -12.16 -15.15 3.21
C ALA A 253 -11.46 -16.40 2.67
N GLY A 254 -12.02 -17.57 3.02
CA GLY A 254 -11.45 -18.85 2.66
C GLY A 254 -10.27 -19.21 3.56
N THR A 255 -9.24 -19.82 2.97
CA THR A 255 -8.04 -20.25 3.70
C THR A 255 -6.78 -20.04 2.88
N LEU A 256 -5.61 -20.07 3.53
CA LEU A 256 -4.32 -20.06 2.83
C LEU A 256 -4.16 -21.29 1.92
N GLU A 257 -4.53 -22.48 2.40
CA GLU A 257 -4.49 -23.72 1.63
C GLU A 257 -5.42 -23.66 0.41
N GLY A 258 -6.62 -23.10 0.58
CA GLY A 258 -7.54 -22.81 -0.51
C GLY A 258 -6.92 -21.87 -1.54
N TRP A 259 -6.25 -20.79 -1.12
CA TRP A 259 -5.51 -19.89 -2.02
C TRP A 259 -4.36 -20.63 -2.75
N GLN A 260 -3.59 -21.44 -2.03
CA GLN A 260 -2.48 -22.22 -2.60
C GLN A 260 -2.97 -23.19 -3.68
N THR A 261 -3.99 -23.99 -3.39
CA THR A 261 -4.50 -25.03 -4.28
C THR A 261 -5.29 -24.48 -5.47
N SER A 262 -6.07 -23.42 -5.27
CA SER A 262 -6.97 -22.89 -6.30
C SER A 262 -6.38 -21.77 -7.14
N ILE A 263 -5.35 -21.07 -6.66
CA ILE A 263 -4.72 -19.92 -7.32
C ILE A 263 -3.24 -20.21 -7.57
N SER A 264 -2.46 -20.41 -6.50
CA SER A 264 -0.99 -20.45 -6.61
C SER A 264 -0.49 -21.64 -7.43
N ALA A 265 -1.06 -22.83 -7.22
CA ALA A 265 -0.70 -24.04 -7.95
C ALA A 265 -0.98 -23.93 -9.46
N ARG A 266 -2.00 -23.14 -9.85
CA ARG A 266 -2.34 -22.87 -11.25
C ARG A 266 -1.43 -21.83 -11.92
N ALA A 267 -0.49 -21.24 -11.17
CA ALA A 267 0.49 -20.32 -11.72
C ALA A 267 1.65 -21.04 -12.42
N SER A 268 2.00 -22.25 -11.96
CA SER A 268 3.06 -23.05 -12.58
C SER A 268 2.76 -23.28 -14.06
N GLY A 269 3.73 -23.02 -14.93
CA GLY A 269 3.55 -23.08 -16.38
C GLY A 269 2.98 -21.82 -17.02
N ASN A 270 2.55 -20.82 -16.23
CA ASN A 270 2.01 -19.54 -16.71
C ASN A 270 2.89 -18.36 -16.24
N PRO A 271 3.91 -17.93 -17.01
CA PRO A 271 4.88 -16.91 -16.60
C PRO A 271 4.27 -15.59 -16.16
N LEU A 272 3.23 -15.09 -16.85
CA LEU A 272 2.59 -13.83 -16.48
C LEU A 272 1.79 -13.93 -15.17
N LEU A 273 1.20 -15.09 -14.88
CA LEU A 273 0.49 -15.35 -13.63
C LEU A 273 1.47 -15.42 -12.46
N LEU A 274 2.56 -16.19 -12.61
CA LEU A 274 3.70 -16.23 -11.68
C LEU A 274 4.23 -14.83 -11.40
N LEU A 275 4.51 -14.05 -12.44
CA LEU A 275 4.99 -12.68 -12.33
C LEU A 275 4.02 -11.79 -11.54
N SER A 276 2.72 -11.85 -11.86
CA SER A 276 1.71 -11.01 -11.19
C SER A 276 1.59 -11.32 -9.70
N ILE A 277 1.61 -12.62 -9.34
CA ILE A 277 1.55 -13.07 -7.95
C ILE A 277 2.87 -12.73 -7.24
N ALA A 278 4.02 -12.93 -7.86
CA ALA A 278 5.31 -12.56 -7.28
C ALA A 278 5.38 -11.03 -7.03
N ALA A 279 4.86 -10.22 -7.96
CA ALA A 279 4.82 -8.77 -7.82
C ALA A 279 3.95 -8.30 -6.65
N SER A 280 2.92 -9.07 -6.26
CA SER A 280 2.10 -8.75 -5.09
C SER A 280 2.90 -8.81 -3.77
N PHE A 281 3.95 -9.63 -3.70
CA PHE A 281 4.83 -9.75 -2.53
C PHE A 281 6.01 -8.76 -2.53
N ALA A 282 6.24 -8.03 -3.63
CA ALA A 282 7.44 -7.20 -3.78
C ALA A 282 7.36 -5.85 -3.04
N GLY A 283 6.16 -5.34 -2.73
CA GLY A 283 5.96 -4.08 -1.99
C GLY A 283 6.74 -4.01 -0.67
N PRO A 284 6.59 -4.99 0.23
CA PRO A 284 7.32 -5.03 1.49
C PRO A 284 8.84 -5.06 1.34
N LEU A 285 9.36 -5.56 0.21
CA LEU A 285 10.80 -5.65 -0.04
C LEU A 285 11.42 -4.33 -0.47
N LEU A 286 10.63 -3.37 -0.98
CA LEU A 286 11.14 -2.08 -1.41
C LEU A 286 11.91 -1.37 -0.28
N ALA A 287 11.41 -1.48 0.96
CA ALA A 287 12.05 -0.95 2.16
C ALA A 287 13.38 -1.64 2.49
N LYS A 288 13.34 -2.98 2.48
CA LYS A 288 14.44 -3.85 2.90
C LYS A 288 15.59 -3.86 1.88
N CYS A 289 15.27 -3.64 0.61
CA CYS A 289 16.22 -3.61 -0.48
C CYS A 289 16.62 -2.19 -0.92
N HIS A 290 16.10 -1.15 -0.27
CA HIS A 290 16.30 0.25 -0.65
C HIS A 290 15.95 0.54 -2.13
N ALA A 291 14.88 -0.08 -2.62
CA ALA A 291 14.43 0.05 -3.99
C ALA A 291 13.37 1.17 -4.15
N ASP A 292 13.38 1.80 -5.32
CA ASP A 292 12.38 2.80 -5.72
C ASP A 292 11.04 2.16 -6.08
N ASN A 293 9.98 2.97 -6.12
CA ASN A 293 8.68 2.49 -6.59
C ASN A 293 8.70 2.23 -8.09
N PHE A 294 7.99 1.18 -8.49
CA PHE A 294 7.77 0.85 -9.88
C PHE A 294 6.50 0.02 -10.02
N GLY A 295 6.20 -0.39 -11.25
CA GLY A 295 5.16 -1.36 -11.47
C GLY A 295 5.20 -2.00 -12.85
N ILE A 296 4.18 -2.81 -13.10
CA ILE A 296 3.94 -3.49 -14.37
C ILE A 296 2.61 -3.01 -14.94
N HIS A 297 2.60 -2.72 -16.23
CA HIS A 297 1.41 -2.47 -17.01
C HIS A 297 1.20 -3.63 -17.97
N PHE A 298 0.19 -4.46 -17.72
CA PHE A 298 -0.20 -5.53 -18.63
C PHE A 298 -0.97 -4.95 -19.81
N VAL A 299 -0.43 -5.13 -21.02
CA VAL A 299 -0.95 -4.57 -22.28
C VAL A 299 -1.44 -5.68 -23.19
N GLY A 300 -2.60 -5.48 -23.81
CA GLY A 300 -3.10 -6.36 -24.87
C GLY A 300 -4.59 -6.19 -25.12
N ASN A 301 -5.10 -6.85 -26.15
CA ASN A 301 -6.51 -6.74 -26.56
C ASN A 301 -7.51 -7.09 -25.44
N SER A 302 -8.75 -6.64 -25.55
CA SER A 302 -9.82 -7.00 -24.61
C SER A 302 -9.96 -8.53 -24.44
N SER A 303 -10.43 -8.96 -23.28
CA SER A 303 -10.73 -10.38 -22.98
C SER A 303 -9.53 -11.36 -23.04
N THR A 304 -8.31 -10.86 -22.85
CA THR A 304 -7.06 -11.65 -22.86
C THR A 304 -6.57 -12.07 -21.47
N GLY A 305 -7.35 -11.85 -20.39
CA GLY A 305 -6.95 -12.27 -19.03
C GLY A 305 -6.20 -11.22 -18.20
N LYS A 306 -5.95 -10.00 -18.72
CA LYS A 306 -5.29 -8.89 -17.98
C LYS A 306 -5.92 -8.62 -16.61
N THR A 307 -7.23 -8.41 -16.58
CA THR A 307 -7.98 -8.17 -15.34
C THR A 307 -7.88 -9.36 -14.39
N THR A 308 -7.77 -10.59 -14.90
CA THR A 308 -7.61 -11.79 -14.07
C THR A 308 -6.27 -11.78 -13.35
N LEU A 309 -5.16 -11.47 -14.04
CA LEU A 309 -3.82 -11.37 -13.43
C LEU A 309 -3.84 -10.45 -12.20
N VAL A 310 -4.39 -9.25 -12.37
CA VAL A 310 -4.42 -8.26 -11.29
C VAL A 310 -5.46 -8.57 -10.21
N THR A 311 -6.54 -9.28 -10.54
CA THR A 311 -7.53 -9.78 -9.56
C THR A 311 -6.92 -10.83 -8.65
N VAL A 312 -6.22 -11.80 -9.23
CA VAL A 312 -5.50 -12.84 -8.48
C VAL A 312 -4.40 -12.22 -7.61
N SER A 313 -3.67 -11.24 -8.14
CA SER A 313 -2.63 -10.52 -7.38
C SER A 313 -3.23 -9.79 -6.17
N SER A 314 -4.39 -9.14 -6.33
CA SER A 314 -5.13 -8.47 -5.24
C SER A 314 -5.54 -9.45 -4.14
N ALA A 315 -5.94 -10.67 -4.51
CA ALA A 315 -6.34 -11.73 -3.57
C ALA A 315 -5.21 -12.14 -2.61
N THR A 316 -3.95 -11.79 -2.90
CA THR A 316 -2.83 -11.96 -1.95
C THR A 316 -3.08 -11.19 -0.65
N TRP A 317 -3.64 -9.98 -0.76
CA TRP A 317 -3.74 -9.01 0.35
C TRP A 317 -5.15 -8.79 0.88
N GLY A 318 -6.16 -8.92 0.03
CA GLY A 318 -7.55 -8.74 0.45
C GLY A 318 -8.56 -9.04 -0.65
N GLY A 319 -9.82 -8.73 -0.37
CA GLY A 319 -10.95 -9.04 -1.25
C GLY A 319 -11.06 -8.11 -2.47
N PRO A 320 -12.16 -8.20 -3.24
CA PRO A 320 -12.37 -7.42 -4.45
C PRO A 320 -12.25 -5.89 -4.28
N GLY A 321 -12.51 -5.38 -3.06
CA GLY A 321 -12.36 -3.95 -2.72
C GLY A 321 -10.91 -3.45 -2.71
N ASN A 322 -9.91 -4.34 -2.70
CA ASN A 322 -8.49 -4.01 -2.75
C ASN A 322 -8.07 -3.42 -4.12
N ARG A 323 -8.79 -3.75 -5.19
CA ARG A 323 -8.54 -3.24 -6.54
C ARG A 323 -9.16 -1.86 -6.74
N ARG A 324 -8.42 -0.95 -7.39
CA ARG A 324 -8.88 0.41 -7.71
C ARG A 324 -9.00 0.60 -9.21
N SER A 325 -9.87 1.52 -9.62
CA SER A 325 -9.99 1.95 -11.01
C SER A 325 -9.05 3.13 -11.26
N TRP A 326 -8.57 3.26 -12.51
CA TRP A 326 -7.84 4.44 -12.97
C TRP A 326 -8.67 5.73 -13.06
N ARG A 327 -9.99 5.63 -12.87
CA ARG A 327 -10.93 6.76 -12.83
C ARG A 327 -10.78 7.59 -11.56
N ALA A 328 -9.64 8.24 -11.41
CA ALA A 328 -9.33 9.14 -10.32
C ALA A 328 -8.53 10.35 -10.84
N THR A 329 -8.68 11.48 -10.14
CA THR A 329 -7.77 12.62 -10.36
C THR A 329 -6.41 12.33 -9.74
N ALA A 330 -5.35 13.01 -10.18
CA ALA A 330 -4.03 12.89 -9.54
C ALA A 330 -4.06 13.09 -8.00
N ASN A 331 -4.91 14.00 -7.48
CA ASN A 331 -5.07 14.20 -6.04
C ASN A 331 -5.80 13.04 -5.35
N GLY A 332 -6.81 12.44 -6.02
CA GLY A 332 -7.47 11.25 -5.51
C GLY A 332 -6.50 10.06 -5.46
N MET A 333 -5.68 9.90 -6.50
CA MET A 333 -4.66 8.86 -6.58
C MET A 333 -3.58 9.00 -5.51
N GLU A 334 -3.23 10.22 -5.11
CA GLU A 334 -2.32 10.49 -3.96
C GLU A 334 -2.86 9.87 -2.66
N GLY A 335 -4.15 10.08 -2.37
CA GLY A 335 -4.80 9.50 -1.20
C GLY A 335 -4.89 7.98 -1.26
N ILE A 336 -5.22 7.43 -2.44
CA ILE A 336 -5.27 5.99 -2.68
C ILE A 336 -3.90 5.35 -2.45
N ALA A 337 -2.84 5.89 -3.04
CA ALA A 337 -1.49 5.30 -2.96
C ALA A 337 -0.97 5.22 -1.52
N ALA A 338 -1.32 6.20 -0.66
CA ALA A 338 -0.97 6.19 0.76
C ALA A 338 -1.59 5.01 1.54
N LEU A 339 -2.70 4.45 1.07
CA LEU A 339 -3.36 3.27 1.68
C LEU A 339 -2.67 1.94 1.36
N PHE A 340 -1.71 1.95 0.43
CA PHE A 340 -0.97 0.77 -0.01
C PHE A 340 0.53 0.94 0.18
N ASN A 341 0.94 1.77 1.16
CA ASN A 341 2.34 1.92 1.52
C ASN A 341 2.94 0.57 1.98
N ASP A 342 4.12 0.28 1.48
CA ASP A 342 4.82 -1.01 1.48
C ASP A 342 4.02 -2.20 0.95
N GLY A 343 3.00 -1.95 0.14
CA GLY A 343 2.11 -2.98 -0.39
C GLY A 343 2.01 -2.98 -1.91
N LEU A 344 0.96 -3.65 -2.38
CA LEU A 344 0.57 -3.71 -3.79
C LEU A 344 -0.58 -2.72 -4.03
N LEU A 345 -0.41 -1.79 -4.98
CA LEU A 345 -1.50 -0.97 -5.53
C LEU A 345 -1.94 -1.53 -6.87
N VAL A 346 -3.20 -1.95 -6.98
CA VAL A 346 -3.76 -2.45 -8.23
C VAL A 346 -4.67 -1.42 -8.88
N LEU A 347 -4.37 -1.05 -10.12
CA LEU A 347 -5.10 -0.09 -10.94
C LEU A 347 -5.62 -0.73 -12.24
N ASP A 348 -6.91 -1.01 -12.30
CA ASP A 348 -7.53 -1.66 -13.45
C ASP A 348 -8.09 -0.65 -14.45
N GLU A 349 -7.94 -0.97 -15.73
CA GLU A 349 -8.48 -0.25 -16.90
C GLU A 349 -8.01 1.22 -17.03
N ILE A 350 -6.76 1.40 -17.48
CA ILE A 350 -6.16 2.73 -17.67
C ILE A 350 -6.95 3.67 -18.59
N SER A 351 -7.75 3.11 -19.50
CA SER A 351 -8.58 3.90 -20.43
C SER A 351 -9.67 4.72 -19.72
N GLU A 352 -9.99 4.40 -18.46
CA GLU A 352 -10.90 5.22 -17.64
C GLU A 352 -10.25 6.50 -17.09
N CYS A 353 -8.91 6.62 -17.18
CA CYS A 353 -8.19 7.83 -16.82
C CYS A 353 -8.30 8.89 -17.91
N ASN A 354 -8.27 10.17 -17.53
CA ASN A 354 -8.04 11.22 -18.51
C ASN A 354 -6.63 11.05 -19.11
N PRO A 355 -6.46 10.88 -20.43
CA PRO A 355 -5.16 10.69 -21.07
C PRO A 355 -4.12 11.76 -20.70
N ARG A 356 -4.55 13.00 -20.44
CA ARG A 356 -3.68 14.10 -20.02
C ARG A 356 -3.11 13.95 -18.59
N GLU A 357 -3.78 13.18 -17.74
CA GLU A 357 -3.34 12.96 -16.35
C GLU A 357 -2.45 11.73 -16.19
N VAL A 358 -2.52 10.76 -17.11
CA VAL A 358 -1.80 9.48 -17.04
C VAL A 358 -0.31 9.68 -16.75
N GLY A 359 0.37 10.50 -17.55
CA GLY A 359 1.81 10.72 -17.38
C GLY A 359 2.19 11.35 -16.02
N ALA A 360 1.34 12.23 -15.50
CA ALA A 360 1.54 12.87 -14.20
C ALA A 360 1.30 11.88 -13.04
N ILE A 361 0.26 11.03 -13.16
CA ILE A 361 -0.07 9.99 -12.18
C ILE A 361 1.04 8.95 -12.12
N VAL A 362 1.48 8.41 -13.26
CA VAL A 362 2.57 7.42 -13.32
C VAL A 362 3.86 7.99 -12.71
N TYR A 363 4.17 9.26 -13.00
CA TYR A 363 5.34 9.93 -12.43
C TYR A 363 5.23 10.07 -10.91
N MET A 364 4.07 10.48 -10.41
CA MET A 364 3.80 10.65 -8.98
C MET A 364 3.89 9.31 -8.24
N LEU A 365 3.25 8.27 -8.76
CA LEU A 365 3.27 6.93 -8.16
C LEU A 365 4.70 6.40 -8.02
N ALA A 366 5.50 6.52 -9.08
CA ALA A 366 6.90 6.08 -9.09
C ALA A 366 7.82 6.90 -8.17
N ASN A 367 7.51 8.17 -7.92
CA ASN A 367 8.32 8.97 -7.00
C ASN A 367 7.95 8.75 -5.53
N GLY A 368 6.78 8.17 -5.24
CA GLY A 368 6.38 7.84 -3.87
C GLY A 368 5.99 9.03 -3.00
N HIS A 369 5.66 10.18 -3.58
CA HIS A 369 5.24 11.33 -2.80
C HIS A 369 4.21 12.21 -3.51
N GLY A 370 3.33 12.78 -2.70
CA GLY A 370 2.31 13.73 -3.12
C GLY A 370 2.86 15.10 -3.53
N LYS A 371 1.94 16.00 -3.88
CA LYS A 371 2.31 17.40 -4.20
C LYS A 371 2.57 18.19 -2.92
N GLN A 372 3.68 18.94 -2.90
CA GLN A 372 3.97 19.89 -1.85
C GLN A 372 2.94 21.02 -1.84
N ARG A 373 2.23 21.20 -0.71
CA ARG A 373 1.27 22.29 -0.50
C ARG A 373 1.79 23.24 0.59
N ALA A 374 1.45 24.52 0.49
CA ALA A 374 1.73 25.49 1.55
C ALA A 374 0.60 25.48 2.60
N ARG A 375 0.94 25.72 3.87
CA ARG A 375 0.00 26.06 4.93
C ARG A 375 -0.43 27.53 4.80
N ARG A 376 -1.53 27.91 5.46
CA ARG A 376 -1.99 29.31 5.53
C ARG A 376 -0.94 30.26 6.11
N SER A 377 -0.04 29.74 6.93
CA SER A 377 1.13 30.43 7.50
C SER A 377 2.31 30.62 6.51
N GLY A 378 2.23 30.09 5.29
CA GLY A 378 3.31 30.10 4.30
C GLY A 378 4.33 28.96 4.45
N SER A 379 4.34 28.23 5.56
CA SER A 379 5.21 27.07 5.76
C SER A 379 4.73 25.84 4.95
N ALA A 380 5.64 24.97 4.52
CA ALA A 380 5.31 23.72 3.83
C ALA A 380 4.42 22.79 4.70
N ARG A 381 3.36 22.21 4.14
CA ARG A 381 2.60 21.11 4.76
C ARG A 381 3.39 19.81 4.61
N SER A 382 3.21 18.85 5.53
CA SER A 382 3.73 17.50 5.33
C SER A 382 3.16 16.90 4.04
N VAL A 383 4.03 16.25 3.27
CA VAL A 383 3.69 15.59 2.01
C VAL A 383 3.37 14.13 2.31
N GLN A 384 2.28 13.62 1.74
CA GLN A 384 1.97 12.19 1.81
C GLN A 384 3.07 11.43 1.06
N ARG A 385 3.62 10.41 1.70
CA ARG A 385 4.61 9.51 1.10
C ARG A 385 4.05 8.10 1.05
N TRP A 386 4.48 7.37 0.04
CA TRP A 386 4.19 5.95 -0.11
C TRP A 386 5.34 5.25 -0.81
N ARG A 387 5.44 3.96 -0.57
CA ARG A 387 6.32 3.04 -1.28
C ARG A 387 5.51 1.83 -1.70
N CYS A 388 5.21 1.64 -2.98
CA CYS A 388 4.35 0.54 -3.42
C CYS A 388 4.77 -0.01 -4.78
N ILE A 389 4.39 -1.26 -5.01
CA ILE A 389 4.40 -1.87 -6.33
C ILE A 389 3.07 -1.61 -6.99
N VAL A 390 3.08 -1.15 -8.24
CA VAL A 390 1.85 -0.91 -9.00
C VAL A 390 1.63 -2.04 -9.99
N LEU A 391 0.45 -2.65 -9.99
CA LEU A 391 -0.01 -3.46 -11.11
C LEU A 391 -1.12 -2.73 -11.84
N SER A 392 -1.00 -2.68 -13.16
CA SER A 392 -1.95 -1.97 -14.01
C SER A 392 -2.33 -2.79 -15.23
N THR A 393 -3.51 -2.51 -15.78
CA THR A 393 -3.99 -3.11 -17.03
C THR A 393 -4.41 -2.04 -18.03
N GLY A 394 -4.30 -2.36 -19.32
CA GLY A 394 -4.76 -1.50 -20.41
C GLY A 394 -4.75 -2.21 -21.76
N GLU A 395 -5.49 -1.67 -22.72
CA GLU A 395 -5.41 -2.13 -24.11
C GLU A 395 -4.21 -1.55 -24.87
N ARG A 396 -3.63 -0.47 -24.35
CA ARG A 396 -2.55 0.30 -24.98
C ARG A 396 -1.41 0.48 -24.00
N THR A 397 -0.21 0.71 -24.52
CA THR A 397 0.94 1.06 -23.68
C THR A 397 0.75 2.39 -22.98
N ILE A 398 1.49 2.61 -21.89
CA ILE A 398 1.50 3.91 -21.19
C ILE A 398 1.90 5.06 -22.12
N ALA A 399 2.87 4.81 -23.01
CA ALA A 399 3.32 5.82 -23.97
C ALA A 399 2.18 6.22 -24.92
N THR A 400 1.49 5.24 -25.49
CA THR A 400 0.33 5.47 -26.37
C THR A 400 -0.79 6.21 -25.64
N SER A 401 -1.10 5.83 -24.40
CA SER A 401 -2.13 6.54 -23.60
C SER A 401 -1.77 8.00 -23.32
N MET A 402 -0.47 8.33 -23.15
CA MET A 402 -0.03 9.72 -23.00
C MET A 402 -0.14 10.51 -24.31
N GLU A 403 0.20 9.89 -25.43
CA GLU A 403 0.12 10.50 -26.76
C GLU A 403 -1.31 10.91 -27.12
N GLU A 404 -2.31 10.12 -26.74
CA GLU A 404 -3.73 10.46 -26.89
C GLU A 404 -4.13 11.73 -26.11
N GLY A 405 -3.41 12.02 -25.02
CA GLY A 405 -3.55 13.26 -24.25
C GLY A 405 -2.84 14.46 -24.89
N GLY A 406 -2.03 14.25 -25.93
CA GLY A 406 -1.13 15.24 -26.51
C GLY A 406 0.20 15.40 -25.77
N GLU A 407 0.55 14.45 -24.90
CA GLU A 407 1.80 14.44 -24.14
C GLU A 407 2.79 13.44 -24.75
N GLN A 408 4.05 13.83 -24.91
CA GLN A 408 5.10 12.91 -25.36
C GLN A 408 5.69 12.16 -24.16
N ALA A 409 5.72 10.83 -24.25
CA ALA A 409 6.36 9.98 -23.26
C ALA A 409 7.87 10.25 -23.21
N LYS A 410 8.39 10.60 -22.03
CA LYS A 410 9.84 10.76 -21.85
C LYS A 410 10.47 9.41 -21.59
N ALA A 411 11.67 9.21 -22.10
CA ALA A 411 12.42 7.95 -21.98
C ALA A 411 12.55 7.46 -20.50
N GLY A 412 12.69 8.37 -19.54
CA GLY A 412 12.74 8.05 -18.11
C GLY A 412 11.38 7.70 -17.45
N GLN A 413 10.25 7.92 -18.12
CA GLN A 413 8.92 7.49 -17.66
C GLN A 413 8.62 6.03 -18.05
N ALA A 414 9.15 5.58 -19.19
CA ALA A 414 8.88 4.25 -19.74
C ALA A 414 9.48 3.07 -18.93
N VAL A 415 10.24 3.35 -17.86
CA VAL A 415 10.81 2.35 -16.94
C VAL A 415 10.17 2.36 -15.56
N ARG A 416 9.20 3.26 -15.33
CA ARG A 416 8.50 3.38 -14.04
C ARG A 416 7.32 2.42 -13.94
N LEU A 417 6.64 2.22 -15.06
CA LEU A 417 5.61 1.21 -15.23
C LEU A 417 5.98 0.43 -16.50
N LEU A 418 6.38 -0.81 -16.34
CA LEU A 418 6.91 -1.63 -17.43
C LEU A 418 5.74 -2.20 -18.24
N ASP A 419 5.61 -1.80 -19.51
CA ASP A 419 4.64 -2.39 -20.44
C ASP A 419 5.02 -3.85 -20.75
N ILE A 420 4.16 -4.80 -20.39
CA ILE A 420 4.35 -6.23 -20.64
C ILE A 420 3.15 -6.73 -21.44
N SER A 421 3.43 -7.25 -22.65
CA SER A 421 2.41 -7.84 -23.50
C SER A 421 1.84 -9.10 -22.87
N VAL A 422 0.51 -9.22 -22.89
CA VAL A 422 -0.21 -10.43 -22.50
C VAL A 422 -0.54 -11.33 -23.68
N GLU A 423 0.07 -11.13 -24.85
CA GLU A 423 -0.15 -11.96 -26.04
C GLU A 423 0.63 -13.29 -25.97
N ARG A 424 0.20 -14.17 -25.06
CA ARG A 424 0.66 -15.57 -24.97
C ARG A 424 -0.27 -16.46 -25.81
N ILE A 425 -0.16 -17.78 -25.62
CA ILE A 425 -0.87 -18.79 -26.43
C ILE A 425 -2.39 -18.65 -26.34
N HIS A 426 -2.92 -18.41 -25.14
CA HIS A 426 -4.36 -18.33 -24.86
C HIS A 426 -4.74 -17.00 -24.20
N GLY A 427 -4.27 -15.88 -24.74
CA GLY A 427 -4.28 -14.59 -24.04
C GLY A 427 -3.11 -14.56 -23.06
N ALA A 428 -3.31 -14.23 -21.80
CA ALA A 428 -2.25 -14.16 -20.78
C ALA A 428 -1.69 -15.53 -20.34
N TRP A 429 -2.18 -16.63 -20.92
CA TRP A 429 -1.95 -17.99 -20.44
C TRP A 429 -1.18 -18.85 -21.46
N ASP A 430 -0.35 -19.72 -20.95
CA ASP A 430 0.42 -20.72 -21.69
C ASP A 430 -0.08 -22.14 -21.37
N ASP A 431 -0.48 -22.40 -20.12
CA ASP A 431 -1.06 -23.66 -19.64
C ASP A 431 -2.47 -23.42 -19.05
N LEU A 432 -3.46 -24.13 -19.57
CA LEU A 432 -4.85 -24.04 -19.11
C LEU A 432 -5.18 -25.04 -17.98
N HIS A 433 -4.23 -25.91 -17.64
CA HIS A 433 -4.39 -27.04 -16.74
C HIS A 433 -5.64 -27.87 -17.10
N ASP A 434 -6.55 -28.07 -16.14
CA ASP A 434 -7.76 -28.89 -16.33
C ASP A 434 -8.93 -28.13 -16.97
N THR A 435 -8.71 -26.95 -17.57
CA THR A 435 -9.78 -26.12 -18.14
C THR A 435 -9.81 -26.13 -19.67
N GLU A 436 -10.99 -25.93 -20.23
CA GLU A 436 -11.25 -26.10 -21.67
C GLU A 436 -10.80 -24.91 -22.53
N SER A 437 -10.60 -23.72 -21.94
CA SER A 437 -10.24 -22.51 -22.67
C SER A 437 -9.62 -21.44 -21.75
N GLY A 438 -8.92 -20.46 -22.33
CA GLY A 438 -8.38 -19.32 -21.59
C GLY A 438 -9.44 -18.46 -20.88
N ALA A 439 -10.67 -18.43 -21.40
CA ALA A 439 -11.80 -17.79 -20.73
C ALA A 439 -12.24 -18.59 -19.48
N ALA A 440 -12.41 -19.91 -19.63
CA ALA A 440 -12.74 -20.78 -18.51
C ALA A 440 -11.65 -20.76 -17.42
N PHE A 441 -10.38 -20.74 -17.81
CA PHE A 441 -9.26 -20.59 -16.89
C PHE A 441 -9.32 -19.25 -16.13
N SER A 442 -9.61 -18.17 -16.87
CA SER A 442 -9.76 -16.83 -16.28
C SER A 442 -10.89 -16.76 -15.26
N ASP A 443 -12.03 -17.36 -15.58
CA ASP A 443 -13.20 -17.38 -14.70
C ASP A 443 -12.95 -18.24 -13.45
N ALA A 444 -12.29 -19.40 -13.60
CA ALA A 444 -11.90 -20.24 -12.48
C ALA A 444 -10.97 -19.49 -11.50
N LEU A 445 -9.96 -18.78 -12.02
CA LEU A 445 -9.06 -17.96 -11.20
C LEU A 445 -9.79 -16.80 -10.51
N ARG A 446 -10.73 -16.13 -11.19
CA ARG A 446 -11.54 -15.06 -10.58
C ARG A 446 -12.45 -15.59 -9.47
N GLN A 447 -13.08 -16.74 -9.68
CA GLN A 447 -13.91 -17.38 -8.68
C GLN A 447 -13.09 -17.80 -7.45
N ALA A 448 -11.90 -18.36 -7.68
CA ALA A 448 -10.95 -18.68 -6.63
C ALA A 448 -10.54 -17.42 -5.85
N ALA A 449 -10.17 -16.34 -6.55
CA ALA A 449 -9.81 -15.06 -5.95
C ALA A 449 -10.95 -14.37 -5.19
N ALA A 450 -12.21 -14.66 -5.55
CA ALA A 450 -13.39 -14.14 -4.85
C ALA A 450 -13.72 -14.92 -3.56
N THR A 451 -13.17 -16.12 -3.37
CA THR A 451 -13.49 -17.00 -2.24
C THR A 451 -12.31 -17.30 -1.32
N ASN A 452 -11.08 -17.18 -1.82
CA ASN A 452 -9.84 -17.39 -1.08
C ASN A 452 -8.94 -16.16 -1.26
N TYR A 453 -8.95 -15.25 -0.29
CA TYR A 453 -8.18 -14.01 -0.37
C TYR A 453 -7.72 -13.48 0.99
N GLY A 454 -6.69 -12.63 0.96
CA GLY A 454 -6.15 -11.92 2.13
C GLY A 454 -5.30 -12.76 3.07
N HIS A 455 -5.00 -14.02 2.72
CA HIS A 455 -4.23 -14.93 3.58
C HIS A 455 -2.73 -14.94 3.24
N ALA A 456 -2.37 -14.91 1.96
CA ALA A 456 -1.00 -15.11 1.51
C ALA A 456 -0.06 -13.96 1.89
N GLY A 457 -0.50 -12.70 1.76
CA GLY A 457 0.27 -11.52 2.15
C GLY A 457 0.64 -11.52 3.63
N PRO A 458 -0.31 -11.67 4.57
CA PRO A 458 0.00 -11.80 5.98
C PRO A 458 0.91 -12.99 6.33
N ALA A 459 0.74 -14.14 5.68
CA ALA A 459 1.61 -15.30 5.89
C ALA A 459 3.05 -15.02 5.45
N PHE A 460 3.22 -14.35 4.31
CA PHE A 460 4.52 -13.87 3.84
C PHE A 460 5.15 -12.86 4.80
N LEU A 461 4.38 -11.88 5.28
CA LEU A 461 4.86 -10.86 6.21
C LEU A 461 5.32 -11.43 7.56
N GLN A 462 4.65 -12.47 8.07
CA GLN A 462 5.06 -13.13 9.32
C GLN A 462 6.49 -13.66 9.24
N LYS A 463 6.88 -14.21 8.08
CA LYS A 463 8.24 -14.69 7.84
C LYS A 463 9.20 -13.56 7.48
N LEU A 464 8.77 -12.63 6.62
CA LEU A 464 9.61 -11.52 6.18
C LEU A 464 9.99 -10.57 7.33
N ALA A 465 9.12 -10.34 8.30
CA ALA A 465 9.42 -9.48 9.45
C ALA A 465 10.53 -10.03 10.35
N GLU A 466 10.73 -11.35 10.33
CA GLU A 466 11.77 -12.04 11.09
C GLU A 466 12.99 -12.40 10.24
N GLU A 467 13.04 -11.99 8.96
CA GLU A 467 14.09 -12.36 8.01
C GLU A 467 15.44 -11.70 8.38
N PRO A 468 16.45 -12.48 8.83
CA PRO A 468 17.73 -11.92 9.25
C PRO A 468 18.72 -11.71 8.09
N ARG A 469 18.46 -12.27 6.90
CA ARG A 469 19.39 -12.21 5.77
C ARG A 469 19.45 -10.81 5.17
N ASP A 470 20.61 -10.49 4.59
CA ASP A 470 20.79 -9.27 3.80
C ASP A 470 20.10 -9.41 2.44
N LEU A 471 18.86 -8.92 2.35
CA LEU A 471 18.06 -8.98 1.14
C LEU A 471 18.62 -8.13 0.00
N VAL A 472 19.42 -7.09 0.30
CA VAL A 472 20.13 -6.31 -0.72
C VAL A 472 21.15 -7.20 -1.43
N HIS A 473 21.93 -7.97 -0.67
CA HIS A 473 22.90 -8.91 -1.24
C HIS A 473 22.24 -9.99 -2.11
N TYR A 474 21.10 -10.53 -1.67
CA TYR A 474 20.35 -11.50 -2.47
C TYR A 474 19.80 -10.89 -3.76
N LEU A 475 19.30 -9.66 -3.71
CA LEU A 475 18.88 -8.93 -4.90
C LEU A 475 20.03 -8.73 -5.90
N GLU A 476 21.22 -8.34 -5.42
CA GLU A 476 22.40 -8.20 -6.29
C GLU A 476 22.82 -9.53 -6.93
N LYS A 477 22.71 -10.64 -6.21
CA LYS A 477 22.95 -11.97 -6.81
C LYS A 477 21.98 -12.25 -7.95
N ILE A 478 20.68 -12.04 -7.76
CA ILE A 478 19.68 -12.28 -8.80
C ILE A 478 19.93 -11.37 -10.00
N LYS A 479 20.22 -10.08 -9.77
CA LYS A 479 20.58 -9.14 -10.83
C LYS A 479 21.79 -9.60 -11.63
N SER A 480 22.76 -10.27 -11.01
CA SER A 480 23.97 -10.75 -11.68
C SER A 480 23.75 -11.98 -12.58
N LEU A 481 22.59 -12.64 -12.49
CA LEU A 481 22.30 -13.82 -13.29
C LEU A 481 22.19 -13.49 -14.78
N PRO A 482 22.67 -14.36 -15.69
CA PRO A 482 22.72 -14.08 -17.13
C PRO A 482 21.38 -13.66 -17.75
N GLN A 483 20.28 -14.22 -17.25
CA GLN A 483 18.93 -13.93 -17.73
C GLN A 483 18.41 -12.51 -17.40
N PHE A 484 19.05 -11.82 -16.45
CA PHE A 484 18.80 -10.40 -16.14
C PHE A 484 19.88 -9.48 -16.73
N GLN A 485 20.83 -10.03 -17.49
CA GLN A 485 21.87 -9.29 -18.18
C GLN A 485 21.53 -9.14 -19.66
N ILE A 486 21.07 -7.94 -20.05
CA ILE A 486 20.86 -7.59 -21.45
C ILE A 486 22.21 -7.09 -22.03
N PRO A 487 22.77 -7.74 -23.08
CA PRO A 487 24.02 -7.29 -23.68
C PRO A 487 23.91 -5.87 -24.25
N GLY A 488 24.88 -5.00 -23.92
CA GLY A 488 24.86 -3.60 -24.36
C GLY A 488 23.84 -2.72 -23.61
N ALA A 489 23.23 -3.22 -22.53
CA ALA A 489 22.16 -2.53 -21.83
C ALA A 489 22.52 -1.10 -21.38
N GLU A 490 21.67 -0.15 -21.76
CA GLU A 490 21.73 1.22 -21.27
C GLU A 490 20.91 1.39 -19.98
N GLY A 491 20.91 2.60 -19.39
CA GLY A 491 20.35 2.84 -18.05
C GLY A 491 18.89 2.41 -17.85
N GLN A 492 18.07 2.38 -18.91
CA GLN A 492 16.67 1.97 -18.83
C GLN A 492 16.50 0.45 -18.72
N GLU A 493 17.21 -0.30 -19.56
CA GLU A 493 17.17 -1.78 -19.56
C GLU A 493 17.72 -2.34 -18.26
N LYS A 494 18.79 -1.72 -17.73
CA LYS A 494 19.31 -2.05 -16.40
C LYS A 494 18.28 -1.83 -15.30
N ARG A 495 17.47 -0.76 -15.39
CA ARG A 495 16.43 -0.48 -14.41
C ARG A 495 15.26 -1.47 -14.51
N ALA A 496 14.83 -1.80 -15.72
CA ALA A 496 13.79 -2.82 -15.92
C ALA A 496 14.23 -4.18 -15.39
N ALA A 497 15.47 -4.60 -15.67
CA ALA A 497 16.04 -5.82 -15.13
C ALA A 497 16.11 -5.80 -13.59
N GLN A 498 16.46 -4.67 -12.97
CA GLN A 498 16.45 -4.50 -11.51
C GLN A 498 15.05 -4.67 -10.91
N HIS A 499 14.05 -4.05 -11.51
CA HIS A 499 12.66 -4.16 -11.06
C HIS A 499 12.15 -5.60 -11.13
N LEU A 500 12.41 -6.29 -12.24
CA LEU A 500 12.00 -7.68 -12.44
C LEU A 500 12.81 -8.64 -11.55
N ALA A 501 14.08 -8.36 -11.28
CA ALA A 501 14.87 -9.10 -10.31
C ALA A 501 14.31 -8.97 -8.87
N LEU A 502 13.77 -7.81 -8.49
CA LEU A 502 13.09 -7.66 -7.20
C LEU A 502 11.79 -8.48 -7.13
N ILE A 503 11.02 -8.52 -8.23
CA ILE A 503 9.83 -9.37 -8.31
C ILE A 503 10.22 -10.85 -8.21
N ALA A 504 11.28 -11.28 -8.89
CA ALA A 504 11.83 -12.62 -8.76
C ALA A 504 12.18 -12.94 -7.31
N LEU A 505 12.93 -12.06 -6.62
CA LEU A 505 13.27 -12.23 -5.21
C LEU A 505 12.03 -12.41 -4.33
N ALA A 506 10.99 -11.60 -4.57
CA ALA A 506 9.74 -11.69 -3.82
C ALA A 506 9.05 -13.04 -4.00
N GLY A 507 8.97 -13.53 -5.24
CA GLY A 507 8.39 -14.84 -5.53
C GLY A 507 9.20 -15.99 -4.95
N GLU A 508 10.54 -15.96 -5.05
CA GLU A 508 11.42 -16.98 -4.48
C GLU A 508 11.33 -17.01 -2.94
N LEU A 509 11.28 -15.84 -2.28
CA LEU A 509 11.07 -15.79 -0.83
C LEU A 509 9.68 -16.32 -0.44
N ALA A 510 8.64 -15.98 -1.20
CA ALA A 510 7.29 -16.50 -0.94
C ALA A 510 7.24 -18.04 -1.10
N THR A 511 7.99 -18.59 -2.04
CA THR A 511 8.19 -20.04 -2.18
C THR A 511 8.95 -20.63 -1.00
N GLU A 512 10.10 -20.05 -0.63
CA GLU A 512 10.93 -20.50 0.50
C GLU A 512 10.15 -20.47 1.83
N PHE A 513 9.29 -19.47 2.01
CA PHE A 513 8.44 -19.34 3.20
C PHE A 513 7.24 -20.29 3.21
N GLY A 514 7.05 -21.10 2.16
CA GLY A 514 5.95 -22.04 2.03
C GLY A 514 4.60 -21.40 1.72
N VAL A 515 4.59 -20.19 1.15
CA VAL A 515 3.37 -19.43 0.84
C VAL A 515 2.82 -19.82 -0.54
N THR A 516 3.66 -19.96 -1.56
CA THR A 516 3.22 -20.25 -2.94
C THR A 516 3.21 -21.75 -3.25
N GLY A 517 4.21 -22.49 -2.79
CA GLY A 517 4.38 -23.92 -3.11
C GLY A 517 4.92 -24.19 -4.52
N TRP A 518 5.49 -23.19 -5.19
CA TRP A 518 6.15 -23.36 -6.50
C TRP A 518 7.47 -24.10 -6.41
N ARG A 519 8.01 -24.55 -7.54
CA ARG A 519 9.40 -25.03 -7.61
C ARG A 519 10.37 -23.85 -7.47
N GLU A 520 11.48 -24.07 -6.78
CA GLU A 520 12.59 -23.11 -6.72
C GLU A 520 13.03 -22.73 -8.15
N GLY A 521 13.12 -21.42 -8.40
CA GLY A 521 13.46 -20.84 -9.69
C GLY A 521 12.28 -20.47 -10.60
N GLU A 522 11.05 -20.92 -10.33
CA GLU A 522 9.89 -20.59 -11.20
C GLU A 522 9.59 -19.08 -11.24
N ALA A 523 9.67 -18.39 -10.11
CA ALA A 523 9.41 -16.96 -10.07
C ALA A 523 10.51 -16.17 -10.81
N LEU A 524 11.75 -16.67 -10.71
CA LEU A 524 12.90 -16.14 -11.40
C LEU A 524 12.84 -16.37 -12.92
N GLU A 525 12.41 -17.55 -13.37
CA GLU A 525 12.16 -17.85 -14.78
C GLU A 525 11.05 -16.94 -15.35
N ALA A 526 9.95 -16.76 -14.61
CA ALA A 526 8.85 -15.88 -14.98
C ALA A 526 9.26 -14.40 -15.11
N ALA A 527 10.05 -13.90 -14.16
CA ALA A 527 10.59 -12.53 -14.22
C ALA A 527 11.58 -12.32 -15.36
N ALA A 528 12.38 -13.34 -15.70
CA ALA A 528 13.27 -13.29 -16.86
C ALA A 528 12.47 -13.27 -18.17
N GLU A 529 11.41 -14.07 -18.28
CA GLU A 529 10.51 -14.06 -19.43
C GLU A 529 9.82 -12.71 -19.59
N ALA A 530 9.35 -12.12 -18.49
CA ALA A 530 8.80 -10.77 -18.45
C ALA A 530 9.79 -9.70 -18.96
N LEU A 531 11.08 -9.85 -18.64
CA LEU A 531 12.13 -8.94 -19.12
C LEU A 531 12.29 -9.03 -20.64
N LYS A 532 12.24 -10.25 -21.20
CA LYS A 532 12.27 -10.45 -22.65
C LYS A 532 11.04 -9.83 -23.32
N LEU A 533 9.84 -10.11 -22.81
CA LEU A 533 8.60 -9.54 -23.36
C LEU A 533 8.63 -8.01 -23.37
N TRP A 534 9.09 -7.41 -22.26
CA TRP A 534 9.26 -5.96 -22.18
C TRP A 534 10.31 -5.43 -23.16
N HIS A 535 11.43 -6.14 -23.33
CA HIS A 535 12.49 -5.77 -24.26
C HIS A 535 12.01 -5.86 -25.72
N ASP A 536 11.33 -6.94 -26.08
CA ASP A 536 10.82 -7.19 -27.43
C ASP A 536 9.76 -6.16 -27.85
N MET A 537 8.88 -5.75 -26.92
CA MET A 537 7.90 -4.69 -27.16
C MET A 537 8.54 -3.35 -27.54
N ARG A 538 9.75 -3.08 -27.04
CA ARG A 538 10.48 -1.87 -27.42
C ARG A 538 11.16 -2.02 -28.77
N GLY A 539 11.45 -3.23 -29.23
CA GLY A 539 12.32 -3.52 -30.37
C GLY A 539 13.80 -3.31 -30.06
N SER A 540 14.70 -3.87 -30.89
CA SER A 540 16.14 -3.78 -30.70
C SER A 540 16.64 -2.33 -30.91
N GLY A 541 17.18 -1.71 -29.85
CA GLY A 541 17.93 -0.46 -29.90
C GLY A 541 17.13 0.82 -29.65
N ASN A 542 17.60 1.59 -28.65
CA ASN A 542 17.25 2.96 -28.26
C ASN A 542 16.01 3.55 -28.96
N SER A 543 14.82 3.41 -28.34
CA SER A 543 13.55 3.92 -28.89
C SER A 543 13.68 5.38 -29.33
N GLU A 544 14.37 6.21 -28.54
CA GLU A 544 14.64 7.61 -28.86
C GLU A 544 15.43 7.81 -30.17
N ARG A 545 16.36 6.91 -30.52
CA ARG A 545 17.05 6.92 -31.82
C ARG A 545 16.11 6.56 -32.95
N ARG A 546 15.31 5.49 -32.80
CA ARG A 546 14.33 5.08 -33.82
C ARG A 546 13.25 6.13 -34.02
N ASP A 547 12.75 6.75 -32.94
CA ASP A 547 11.77 7.82 -33.00
C ASP A 547 12.34 9.06 -33.72
N MET A 548 13.61 9.42 -33.48
CA MET A 548 14.27 10.52 -34.20
C MET A 548 14.43 10.23 -35.70
N LEU A 549 14.80 9.00 -36.07
CA LEU A 549 14.94 8.57 -37.47
C LEU A 549 13.56 8.54 -38.15
N GLY A 550 12.58 7.91 -37.52
CA GLY A 550 11.21 7.80 -38.00
C GLY A 550 10.54 9.17 -38.15
N GLN A 551 10.69 10.09 -37.19
CA GLN A 551 10.12 11.44 -37.30
C GLN A 551 10.75 12.24 -38.45
N LEU A 552 12.05 12.09 -38.67
CA LEU A 552 12.73 12.73 -39.80
C LEU A 552 12.28 12.14 -41.14
N GLN A 553 12.11 10.81 -41.21
CA GLN A 553 11.57 10.11 -42.39
C GLN A 553 10.14 10.57 -42.68
N GLU A 554 9.25 10.56 -41.69
CA GLU A 554 7.86 11.00 -41.83
C GLU A 554 7.76 12.45 -42.31
N PHE A 555 8.64 13.33 -41.84
CA PHE A 555 8.72 14.70 -42.33
C PHE A 555 9.09 14.73 -43.82
N ILE A 556 10.06 13.92 -44.25
CA ILE A 556 10.47 13.81 -45.65
C ILE A 556 9.34 13.21 -46.51
N ASP A 557 8.65 12.18 -46.05
CA ASP A 557 7.54 11.57 -46.80
C ASP A 557 6.38 12.54 -46.98
N ARG A 558 6.03 13.28 -45.92
CA ARG A 558 4.92 14.25 -45.95
C ARG A 558 5.26 15.52 -46.74
N HIS A 559 6.51 15.94 -46.73
CA HIS A 559 6.90 17.28 -47.19
C HIS A 559 7.99 17.32 -48.27
N GLY A 560 8.54 16.18 -48.66
CA GLY A 560 9.71 16.06 -49.53
C GLY A 560 9.54 16.75 -50.88
N ASP A 561 8.37 16.63 -51.50
CA ASP A 561 8.09 17.26 -52.80
C ASP A 561 7.46 18.66 -52.68
N SER A 562 6.85 18.98 -51.53
CA SER A 562 6.07 20.20 -51.33
C SER A 562 6.81 21.33 -50.63
N ARG A 563 7.82 21.03 -49.80
CA ARG A 563 8.58 22.02 -49.01
C ARG A 563 10.06 22.10 -49.36
N PHE A 564 10.54 21.29 -50.31
CA PHE A 564 11.91 21.35 -50.82
C PHE A 564 11.94 21.77 -52.31
N SER A 565 13.01 22.44 -52.69
CA SER A 565 13.29 22.85 -54.08
C SER A 565 14.56 22.17 -54.60
N SER A 566 14.63 21.90 -55.90
CA SER A 566 15.89 21.42 -56.50
C SER A 566 17.01 22.42 -56.27
N THR A 567 18.23 21.94 -56.03
CA THR A 567 19.43 22.79 -56.03
C THR A 567 19.86 23.21 -57.44
N ASP A 568 19.34 22.54 -58.48
CA ASP A 568 19.60 22.85 -59.87
C ASP A 568 18.74 24.05 -60.33
N PRO A 569 19.35 25.16 -60.80
CA PRO A 569 18.61 26.33 -61.26
C PRO A 569 17.75 26.08 -62.51
N VAL A 570 17.95 24.98 -63.25
CA VAL A 570 17.17 24.66 -64.47
C VAL A 570 15.83 23.99 -64.12
N GLN A 571 15.70 23.41 -62.92
CA GLN A 571 14.50 22.70 -62.45
C GLN A 571 13.66 23.54 -61.48
N GLU A 572 13.64 24.86 -61.66
CA GLU A 572 12.91 25.76 -60.76
C GLU A 572 11.40 25.70 -61.04
N GLY A 573 10.70 24.87 -60.27
CA GLY A 573 9.23 24.86 -60.19
C GLY A 573 8.67 25.90 -59.21
N ALA A 574 7.34 26.10 -59.29
CA ALA A 574 6.53 27.10 -58.59
C ALA A 574 6.88 27.45 -57.13
N MET A 575 6.48 28.66 -56.72
CA MET A 575 6.66 29.22 -55.37
C MET A 575 6.33 28.20 -54.26
N ARG A 576 7.30 27.98 -53.36
CA ARG A 576 7.18 27.04 -52.24
C ARG A 576 6.78 27.78 -50.97
N HIS A 577 5.58 27.51 -50.47
CA HIS A 577 5.15 27.98 -49.16
C HIS A 577 5.88 27.19 -48.05
N ASN A 578 6.28 27.88 -46.97
CA ASN A 578 6.95 27.28 -45.80
C ASN A 578 8.18 26.40 -46.15
N ARG A 579 9.04 26.84 -47.09
CA ARG A 579 10.22 26.07 -47.55
C ARG A 579 11.05 25.53 -46.37
N ALA A 580 11.24 24.22 -46.33
CA ALA A 580 12.04 23.52 -45.32
C ALA A 580 13.50 23.31 -45.76
N GLY A 581 13.78 23.32 -47.06
CA GLY A 581 15.13 23.13 -47.58
C GLY A 581 15.23 23.03 -49.10
N TRP A 582 16.29 22.37 -49.57
CA TRP A 582 16.50 21.97 -50.97
C TRP A 582 16.74 20.47 -51.07
N TRP A 583 16.67 19.91 -52.27
CA TRP A 583 17.11 18.54 -52.54
C TRP A 583 18.07 18.52 -53.72
N ARG A 584 18.94 17.51 -53.75
CA ARG A 584 19.83 17.24 -54.89
C ARG A 584 19.94 15.74 -55.14
N GLU A 585 20.13 15.36 -56.40
CA GLU A 585 20.50 13.98 -56.73
C GLU A 585 21.91 13.66 -56.23
N SER A 586 22.09 12.45 -55.71
CA SER A 586 23.37 11.87 -55.31
C SER A 586 23.47 10.46 -55.87
N ALA A 587 24.67 9.88 -55.87
CA ALA A 587 24.91 8.52 -56.39
C ALA A 587 24.08 7.43 -55.70
N ASN A 588 23.64 7.68 -54.46
CA ASN A 588 22.87 6.74 -53.65
C ASN A 588 21.37 7.04 -53.60
N GLY A 589 20.91 8.15 -54.18
CA GLY A 589 19.53 8.61 -54.06
C GLY A 589 19.44 10.12 -53.83
N ARG A 590 18.23 10.59 -53.51
CA ARG A 590 17.94 12.02 -53.30
C ARG A 590 18.41 12.47 -51.91
N GLN A 591 19.32 13.43 -51.84
CA GLN A 591 19.72 14.07 -50.57
C GLN A 591 18.86 15.29 -50.27
N TYR A 592 18.51 15.48 -48.99
CA TYR A 592 17.74 16.63 -48.53
C TYR A 592 18.61 17.59 -47.70
N LEU A 593 18.62 18.86 -48.08
CA LEU A 593 19.40 19.94 -47.48
C LEU A 593 18.45 20.82 -46.66
N PHE A 594 18.27 20.46 -45.39
CA PHE A 594 17.36 21.15 -44.48
C PHE A 594 17.92 22.51 -44.05
N THR A 595 17.06 23.53 -44.05
CA THR A 595 17.30 24.77 -43.31
C THR A 595 17.34 24.49 -41.80
N ALA A 596 17.93 25.39 -41.02
CA ALA A 596 17.93 25.24 -39.56
C ALA A 596 16.52 25.25 -38.96
N THR A 597 15.59 26.02 -39.53
CA THR A 597 14.18 26.04 -39.11
C THR A 597 13.48 24.74 -39.49
N GLY A 598 13.65 24.26 -40.73
CA GLY A 598 13.08 22.99 -41.18
C GLY A 598 13.60 21.80 -40.38
N MET A 599 14.89 21.75 -40.06
CA MET A 599 15.48 20.67 -39.26
C MET A 599 14.95 20.67 -37.82
N ARG A 600 14.79 21.85 -37.20
CA ARG A 600 14.21 21.98 -35.85
C ARG A 600 12.74 21.59 -35.82
N GLU A 601 12.02 21.85 -36.90
CA GLU A 601 10.63 21.46 -37.05
C GLU A 601 10.51 19.94 -37.22
N ALA A 602 11.35 19.33 -38.07
CA ALA A 602 11.40 17.89 -38.28
C ALA A 602 11.79 17.10 -37.02
N LEU A 603 12.58 17.70 -36.12
CA LEU A 603 13.02 17.11 -34.86
C LEU A 603 12.31 17.70 -33.63
N LYS A 604 11.11 18.27 -33.82
CA LYS A 604 10.37 18.90 -32.73
C LYS A 604 10.00 17.87 -31.67
N GLY A 605 10.35 18.15 -30.42
CA GLY A 605 10.15 17.24 -29.28
C GLY A 605 11.46 16.69 -28.70
N PHE A 606 12.55 16.75 -29.49
CA PHE A 606 13.88 16.29 -29.06
C PHE A 606 14.85 17.43 -28.73
N ASP A 607 15.86 17.15 -27.90
CA ASP A 607 16.99 18.06 -27.76
C ASP A 607 17.76 18.13 -29.09
N PHE A 608 17.80 19.32 -29.68
CA PHE A 608 18.30 19.51 -31.04
C PHE A 608 19.79 19.10 -31.19
N LYS A 609 20.64 19.38 -30.19
CA LYS A 609 22.07 19.03 -30.27
C LYS A 609 22.27 17.52 -30.14
N ARG A 610 21.52 16.88 -29.24
CA ARG A 610 21.56 15.43 -29.04
C ARG A 610 21.05 14.70 -30.29
N ALA A 611 19.93 15.13 -30.86
CA ALA A 611 19.37 14.54 -32.07
C ALA A 611 20.35 14.59 -33.25
N LEU A 612 21.03 15.72 -33.47
CA LEU A 612 22.05 15.82 -34.51
C LEU A 612 23.22 14.83 -34.33
N LYS A 613 23.64 14.59 -33.08
CA LYS A 613 24.68 13.59 -32.77
C LYS A 613 24.20 12.16 -33.06
N VAL A 614 22.96 11.84 -32.70
CA VAL A 614 22.35 10.53 -32.94
C VAL A 614 22.22 10.26 -34.44
N LEU A 615 21.71 11.24 -35.21
CA LEU A 615 21.60 11.14 -36.66
C LEU A 615 22.96 11.04 -37.35
N ALA A 616 24.00 11.72 -36.84
CA ALA A 616 25.36 11.59 -37.36
C ALA A 616 25.97 10.22 -37.04
N ALA A 617 25.73 9.67 -35.85
CA ALA A 617 26.15 8.32 -35.49
C ALA A 617 25.46 7.24 -36.32
N ALA A 618 24.22 7.49 -36.75
CA ALA A 618 23.47 6.63 -37.67
C ALA A 618 23.89 6.82 -39.15
N GLY A 619 24.77 7.77 -39.48
CA GLY A 619 25.19 8.04 -40.86
C GLY A 619 24.16 8.83 -41.70
N VAL A 620 23.03 9.21 -41.11
CA VAL A 620 22.00 10.06 -41.74
C VAL A 620 22.52 11.46 -41.99
N LEU A 621 23.28 12.01 -41.04
CA LEU A 621 24.03 13.24 -41.19
C LEU A 621 25.52 12.95 -41.40
N PRO A 622 26.24 13.79 -42.17
CA PRO A 622 27.69 13.77 -42.18
C PRO A 622 28.29 13.99 -40.78
N PRO A 623 29.53 13.50 -40.54
CA PRO A 623 30.26 13.84 -39.33
C PRO A 623 30.41 15.35 -39.18
N PRO A 624 30.53 15.86 -37.94
CA PRO A 624 30.67 17.29 -37.70
C PRO A 624 31.94 17.84 -38.37
N ASN A 625 31.90 19.11 -38.76
CA ASN A 625 33.05 19.80 -39.32
C ASN A 625 34.17 19.99 -38.28
N SER A 626 35.31 20.56 -38.68
CA SER A 626 36.46 20.82 -37.80
C SER A 626 36.14 21.73 -36.59
N SER A 627 35.04 22.48 -36.65
CA SER A 627 34.53 23.33 -35.55
C SER A 627 33.49 22.62 -34.68
N GLY A 628 33.23 21.33 -34.90
CA GLY A 628 32.27 20.52 -34.14
C GLY A 628 30.80 20.74 -34.54
N GLU A 629 30.52 21.42 -35.66
CA GLU A 629 29.15 21.69 -36.11
C GLU A 629 28.70 20.70 -37.20
N HIS A 630 27.46 20.21 -37.08
CA HIS A 630 26.85 19.32 -38.10
C HIS A 630 26.28 20.09 -39.31
N ALA A 631 26.10 21.41 -39.19
CA ALA A 631 25.63 22.24 -40.29
C ALA A 631 26.77 22.50 -41.29
N GLN A 632 26.46 22.43 -42.58
CA GLN A 632 27.39 22.71 -43.67
C GLN A 632 26.93 23.91 -44.49
N SER A 633 27.85 24.55 -45.21
CA SER A 633 27.59 25.75 -45.99
C SER A 633 27.86 25.54 -47.50
N PRO A 634 27.16 24.61 -48.17
CA PRO A 634 27.30 24.43 -49.62
C PRO A 634 26.79 25.66 -50.39
N ARG A 635 27.25 25.79 -51.63
CA ARG A 635 26.73 26.79 -52.58
C ARG A 635 25.49 26.22 -53.26
N ILE A 636 24.34 26.83 -53.02
CA ILE A 636 23.02 26.45 -53.55
C ILE A 636 22.49 27.60 -54.37
N GLN A 637 22.16 27.37 -55.65
CA GLN A 637 21.66 28.42 -56.55
C GLN A 637 22.51 29.71 -56.52
N GLY A 638 23.84 29.55 -56.57
CA GLY A 638 24.78 30.68 -56.56
C GLY A 638 25.06 31.32 -55.20
N GLN A 639 24.29 30.98 -54.15
CA GLN A 639 24.45 31.54 -52.79
C GLN A 639 24.95 30.49 -51.80
N THR A 640 25.86 30.88 -50.91
CA THR A 640 26.29 30.04 -49.78
C THR A 640 25.20 30.00 -48.73
N ARG A 641 24.69 28.81 -48.38
CA ARG A 641 23.60 28.64 -47.42
C ARG A 641 23.94 27.59 -46.37
N ARG A 642 23.70 27.91 -45.09
CA ARG A 642 23.90 26.99 -43.97
C ARG A 642 22.73 26.00 -43.88
N VAL A 643 23.02 24.71 -44.03
CA VAL A 643 22.04 23.63 -44.09
C VAL A 643 22.51 22.36 -43.36
N TYR A 644 21.58 21.46 -43.07
CA TYR A 644 21.86 20.10 -42.61
C TYR A 644 21.61 19.14 -43.76
N ILE A 645 22.64 18.38 -44.16
CA ILE A 645 22.55 17.44 -45.28
C ILE A 645 22.11 16.09 -44.73
N VAL A 646 20.92 15.66 -45.12
CA VAL A 646 20.29 14.39 -44.71
C VAL A 646 20.39 13.41 -45.88
N ASN A 647 20.88 12.20 -45.57
CA ASN A 647 20.91 11.04 -46.46
C ASN A 647 19.74 10.11 -46.11
N PRO A 648 18.64 10.10 -46.89
CA PRO A 648 17.46 9.32 -46.55
C PRO A 648 17.68 7.82 -46.60
N ASP A 649 18.58 7.34 -47.47
CA ASP A 649 18.89 5.90 -47.60
C ASP A 649 19.47 5.28 -46.32
N ARG A 650 19.81 6.11 -45.31
CA ARG A 650 20.29 5.70 -43.99
C ARG A 650 19.22 5.82 -42.89
N LEU A 651 17.99 6.19 -43.25
CA LEU A 651 16.85 6.26 -42.34
C LEU A 651 16.11 4.91 -42.21
N GLU A 652 16.32 3.99 -43.17
CA GLU A 652 15.73 2.64 -43.21
C GLU A 652 16.62 1.55 -42.58
N ASP A 653 17.88 1.87 -42.24
CA ASP A 653 18.86 1.03 -41.51
C ASP A 653 18.74 1.21 -39.98
#